data_AF-A0AAW0B6P2-F1
#
_entry.id   AF-A0AAW0B6P2-F1
#
_cell.length_a   1.000
_cell.length_b   1.000
_cell.length_c   1.000
_cell.angle_alpha   90.00
_cell.angle_beta   90.00
_cell.angle_gamma   90.00
#
_symmetry.space_group_name_H-M   'P 1'
#
loop_
_entity.id
_entity.type
_entity.pdbx_description
1 polymer ?
#
loop_
_entity_poly.entity_id
_entity_poly.type
_entity_poly.pdbx_seq_one_letter_code
_entity_poly.pdbx_strand_id
1 'polypeptide(L)'
;MAAKSSEAKSVAAVASSFYRSVTSTRCKGTFLDSDEVCNGEAVLRRFREGKQKGKAYFVGCEKWSSASSNMGTRHRFTAIPFEARETIVVKLFRNEPLDEEDDDTRVLVGKCKEIIHPSHLPRNGQCSRNHYRDGVHAIAELEKRTCNAKLSLFIPIDPNDLRAVIIPLAGVPHCHPNFLRTKIPIFPVLNNSTQADSIVEAAALEQDLEGRMVQELHPGMLNNRKRRDLVKNQRQSQFPHGTDIEGVLHEFYKDRGLNINERYIHAVNTQADDGHIIVTINPSLAHLALDAMWIMVDTTFAVVHGKTNEWKLLIWLNSVQKRTVIGRIWSNRATRDAFILVWKGIFEAIETITGKKLNFKVFSPSSNLLGAIGDLEGAQAQGLADVIILRQMNCNSPPMHFDDILKLIWKTCLVHFNRGVFGLRDRVTDEVLQYLLSFPYLTTSEDIQDYYTFCAESTNPKVQGSHAQDNQIKPTSCPLLEAILLAKDLDAQTARIIEEMVASGVLENPNNSLQARFKLKAQRQARAQEKRRTSDAELITGKESRNLESKMKATQQESEDLRKQIALLTQASGSIPPSTPQRPLPVASSSRLLPSPSNSIIDVDALSDSDDDFDYAAALKSDVMSPIFKKMARDYAMPGVDDESN
;
A
#
# COMPACT_ATOMS: atom_id res chain seq x y z
N MET A 1 -4.35 37.33 -13.66
CA MET A 1 -4.14 35.86 -13.69
C MET A 1 -2.76 35.46 -14.20
N ALA A 2 -2.13 36.19 -15.14
CA ALA A 2 -0.78 35.92 -15.63
C ALA A 2 0.30 35.81 -14.52
N ALA A 3 0.29 36.69 -13.51
CA ALA A 3 1.23 36.63 -12.38
C ALA A 3 1.06 35.39 -11.48
N LYS A 4 -0.15 34.82 -11.37
CA LYS A 4 -0.39 33.58 -10.60
C LYS A 4 0.18 32.35 -11.29
N SER A 5 0.25 32.37 -12.64
CA SER A 5 0.86 31.29 -13.42
C SER A 5 2.38 31.33 -13.40
N SER A 6 3.01 32.49 -13.19
CA SER A 6 4.46 32.62 -13.14
C SER A 6 5.03 32.34 -11.75
N GLU A 7 4.35 32.79 -10.67
CA GLU A 7 4.73 32.45 -9.28
C GLU A 7 4.66 30.94 -9.01
N ALA A 8 3.61 30.25 -9.46
CA ALA A 8 3.46 28.81 -9.22
C ALA A 8 4.46 27.93 -10.00
N LYS A 9 5.19 28.50 -10.96
CA LYS A 9 6.16 27.79 -11.81
C LYS A 9 7.62 28.03 -11.40
N SER A 10 7.90 29.00 -10.53
CA SER A 10 9.29 29.28 -10.09
C SER A 10 9.73 28.26 -9.03
N VAL A 11 10.94 27.72 -9.23
CA VAL A 11 11.64 26.84 -8.27
C VAL A 11 11.78 27.51 -6.89
N ALA A 12 11.93 28.84 -6.86
CA ALA A 12 12.05 29.61 -5.62
C ALA A 12 10.70 29.71 -4.88
N ALA A 13 9.57 29.77 -5.59
CA ALA A 13 8.25 29.78 -4.98
C ALA A 13 7.89 28.42 -4.34
N VAL A 14 8.32 27.32 -4.96
CA VAL A 14 8.20 25.96 -4.38
C VAL A 14 9.03 25.84 -3.10
N ALA A 15 10.30 26.27 -3.13
CA ALA A 15 11.17 26.26 -1.95
C ALA A 15 10.61 27.11 -0.79
N SER A 16 10.08 28.29 -1.11
CA SER A 16 9.53 29.22 -0.11
C SER A 16 8.19 28.75 0.45
N SER A 17 7.35 28.10 -0.36
CA SER A 17 6.10 27.47 0.09
C SER A 17 6.38 26.27 0.99
N PHE A 18 7.38 25.47 0.63
CA PHE A 18 7.85 24.37 1.47
C PHE A 18 8.34 24.88 2.82
N TYR A 19 9.23 25.89 2.84
CA TYR A 19 9.72 26.54 4.07
C TYR A 19 8.57 26.97 4.98
N ARG A 20 7.58 27.71 4.45
CA ARG A 20 6.43 28.17 5.24
C ARG A 20 5.56 27.02 5.76
N SER A 21 5.36 25.98 4.96
CA SER A 21 4.58 24.79 5.37
C SER A 21 5.22 24.10 6.57
N VAL A 22 6.55 23.96 6.54
CA VAL A 22 7.27 23.33 7.65
C VAL A 22 7.36 24.27 8.86
N THR A 23 7.64 25.56 8.71
CA THR A 23 7.76 26.47 9.87
C THR A 23 6.43 26.83 10.53
N SER A 24 5.32 26.78 9.80
CA SER A 24 3.98 27.05 10.35
C SER A 24 3.39 25.92 11.19
N THR A 25 3.98 24.73 11.16
CA THR A 25 3.53 23.57 11.93
C THR A 25 4.46 23.33 13.11
N ARG A 26 3.93 22.93 14.26
CA ARG A 26 4.74 22.46 15.40
C ARG A 26 5.06 20.97 15.25
N CYS A 27 6.07 20.49 15.97
CA CYS A 27 6.31 19.04 16.09
C CYS A 27 5.04 18.36 16.66
N LYS A 28 4.81 17.10 16.29
CA LYS A 28 3.70 16.27 16.79
C LYS A 28 4.18 14.98 17.47
N GLY A 29 5.49 14.80 17.61
CA GLY A 29 6.04 13.65 18.33
C GLY A 29 5.73 13.73 19.81
N THR A 30 5.71 12.60 20.51
CA THR A 30 5.59 12.52 21.96
C THR A 30 6.93 12.15 22.59
N PHE A 31 7.22 12.65 23.80
CA PHE A 31 8.36 12.20 24.58
C PHE A 31 8.06 10.81 25.18
N LEU A 32 9.04 9.91 25.22
CA LEU A 32 8.83 8.51 25.62
C LEU A 32 8.44 8.35 27.10
N ASP A 33 8.79 9.32 27.96
CA ASP A 33 8.61 9.19 29.41
C ASP A 33 7.35 9.87 29.96
N SER A 34 6.71 10.75 29.17
CA SER A 34 5.66 11.64 29.71
C SER A 34 4.40 11.74 28.87
N ASP A 35 4.32 11.05 27.72
CA ASP A 35 3.25 11.21 26.71
C ASP A 35 3.00 12.67 26.29
N GLU A 36 3.85 13.61 26.70
CA GLU A 36 3.73 15.02 26.38
C GLU A 36 4.07 15.26 24.92
N VAL A 37 3.22 16.04 24.25
CA VAL A 37 3.43 16.40 22.84
C VAL A 37 4.58 17.39 22.72
N CYS A 38 5.58 17.02 21.93
CA CYS A 38 6.72 17.85 21.58
C CYS A 38 6.26 19.14 20.91
N ASN A 39 6.64 20.29 21.47
CA ASN A 39 6.37 21.61 20.92
C ASN A 39 7.56 22.23 20.19
N GLY A 40 8.56 21.43 19.79
CA GLY A 40 9.78 21.91 19.15
C GLY A 40 9.57 22.55 17.78
N GLU A 41 10.41 23.53 17.45
CA GLU A 41 10.37 24.25 16.18
C GLU A 41 11.04 23.46 15.05
N ALA A 42 10.78 23.89 13.82
CA ALA A 42 11.39 23.34 12.61
C ALA A 42 12.85 23.84 12.51
N VAL A 43 13.81 22.93 12.43
CA VAL A 43 15.22 23.28 12.21
C VAL A 43 15.80 22.51 11.03
N LEU A 44 16.73 23.13 10.32
CA LEU A 44 17.43 22.47 9.24
C LEU A 44 18.55 21.59 9.81
N ARG A 45 18.57 20.31 9.46
CA ARG A 45 19.59 19.34 9.88
C ARG A 45 20.25 18.71 8.67
N ARG A 46 21.53 18.37 8.81
CA ARG A 46 22.30 17.68 7.77
C ARG A 46 22.21 16.16 7.96
N PHE A 47 22.10 15.41 6.87
CA PHE A 47 22.21 13.95 6.94
C PHE A 47 23.62 13.52 7.40
N ARG A 48 23.70 12.48 8.24
CA ARG A 48 24.97 11.91 8.71
C ARG A 48 25.71 11.19 7.58
N GLU A 49 24.97 10.49 6.73
CA GLU A 49 25.49 9.68 5.62
C GLU A 49 25.05 10.29 4.29
N GLY A 50 25.97 11.01 3.64
CA GLY A 50 25.81 11.50 2.28
C GLY A 50 24.58 12.39 2.03
N LYS A 51 24.22 12.54 0.75
CA LYS A 51 23.00 13.24 0.31
C LYS A 51 21.89 12.21 0.12
N GLN A 52 20.72 12.42 0.72
CA GLN A 52 19.54 11.59 0.42
C GLN A 52 18.72 12.27 -0.67
N LYS A 53 18.44 11.54 -1.77
CA LYS A 53 17.70 12.05 -2.93
C LYS A 53 18.29 13.36 -3.51
N GLY A 54 19.62 13.49 -3.49
CA GLY A 54 20.33 14.68 -3.97
C GLY A 54 20.28 15.90 -3.04
N LYS A 55 19.72 15.78 -1.82
CA LYS A 55 19.64 16.83 -0.81
C LYS A 55 20.55 16.49 0.37
N ALA A 56 21.40 17.43 0.79
CA ALA A 56 22.27 17.30 1.96
C ALA A 56 21.54 17.54 3.28
N TYR A 57 20.40 18.22 3.25
CA TYR A 57 19.64 18.66 4.42
C TYR A 57 18.21 18.11 4.44
N PHE A 58 17.65 18.05 5.63
CA PHE A 58 16.25 17.77 5.91
C PHE A 58 15.75 18.69 7.03
N VAL A 59 14.43 18.78 7.20
CA VAL A 59 13.83 19.55 8.28
C VAL A 59 13.54 18.62 9.45
N GLY A 60 14.23 18.86 10.56
CA GLY A 60 14.09 18.12 11.80
C GLY A 60 13.37 18.93 12.89
N CYS A 61 13.25 18.33 14.06
CA CYS A 61 12.80 19.00 15.28
C CYS A 61 14.00 19.63 16.02
N GLU A 62 13.84 20.85 16.54
CA GLU A 62 14.84 21.51 17.39
C GLU A 62 15.15 20.69 18.65
N LYS A 63 14.08 20.27 19.35
CA LYS A 63 14.18 19.53 20.62
C LYS A 63 14.66 18.09 20.46
N TRP A 64 14.83 17.60 19.24
CA TRP A 64 15.32 16.24 19.00
C TRP A 64 16.84 16.17 19.18
N SER A 65 17.31 15.20 19.96
CA SER A 65 18.72 14.90 20.18
C SER A 65 18.97 13.40 20.03
N SER A 66 20.08 13.02 19.42
CA SER A 66 20.49 11.61 19.33
C SER A 66 21.11 11.06 20.61
N ALA A 67 21.40 11.92 21.60
CA ALA A 67 22.05 11.55 22.86
C ALA A 67 21.05 11.32 24.00
N SER A 68 19.77 11.59 23.78
CA SER A 68 18.72 11.45 24.79
C SER A 68 17.99 10.12 24.57
N SER A 69 18.10 9.21 25.54
CA SER A 69 17.44 7.89 25.53
C SER A 69 15.91 7.95 25.42
N ASN A 70 15.33 9.12 25.73
CA ASN A 70 13.89 9.29 25.93
C ASN A 70 13.18 9.96 24.73
N MET A 71 13.84 10.01 23.56
CA MET A 71 13.29 10.61 22.34
C MET A 71 13.25 9.59 21.19
N GLY A 72 12.09 8.96 20.99
CA GLY A 72 11.87 7.97 19.93
C GLY A 72 11.88 8.56 18.51
N THR A 73 11.76 7.70 17.49
CA THR A 73 11.64 8.01 16.05
C THR A 73 10.40 8.84 15.67
N ARG A 74 9.61 9.29 16.65
CA ARG A 74 8.32 9.98 16.48
C ARG A 74 8.44 11.50 16.30
N HIS A 75 9.64 12.08 16.36
CA HIS A 75 9.85 13.50 16.13
C HIS A 75 9.83 13.87 14.64
N ARG A 76 9.65 15.17 14.37
CA ARG A 76 9.59 15.71 13.02
C ARG A 76 10.79 15.27 12.17
N PHE A 77 10.47 14.65 11.04
CA PHE A 77 11.36 14.43 9.92
C PHE A 77 10.62 14.79 8.64
N THR A 78 11.12 15.77 7.89
CA THR A 78 10.56 16.16 6.60
C THR A 78 11.67 16.35 5.60
N ALA A 79 11.73 15.48 4.60
CA ALA A 79 12.66 15.59 3.50
C ALA A 79 12.31 16.81 2.63
N ILE A 80 13.34 17.50 2.12
CA ILE A 80 13.15 18.59 1.16
C ILE A 80 12.68 17.98 -0.17
N PRO A 81 11.54 18.44 -0.74
CA PRO A 81 11.05 17.95 -2.03
C PRO A 81 12.08 18.12 -3.15
N PHE A 82 12.01 17.27 -4.18
CA PHE A 82 12.96 17.30 -5.29
C PHE A 82 12.91 18.65 -6.01
N GLU A 83 11.69 19.15 -6.22
CA GLU A 83 11.31 20.38 -6.92
C GLU A 83 11.73 21.64 -6.14
N ALA A 84 11.95 21.53 -4.83
CA ALA A 84 12.45 22.64 -4.02
C ALA A 84 13.98 22.70 -4.08
N ARG A 85 14.54 23.80 -4.60
CA ARG A 85 16.00 24.00 -4.63
C ARG A 85 16.55 24.16 -3.21
N GLU A 86 17.41 23.22 -2.82
CA GLU A 86 17.94 23.10 -1.46
C GLU A 86 18.66 24.37 -0.99
N THR A 87 19.42 25.03 -1.88
CA THR A 87 20.16 26.25 -1.55
C THR A 87 19.26 27.39 -1.10
N ILE A 88 18.06 27.50 -1.68
CA ILE A 88 17.08 28.52 -1.31
C ILE A 88 16.48 28.17 0.06
N VAL A 89 16.12 26.90 0.29
CA VAL A 89 15.62 26.43 1.60
C VAL A 89 16.65 26.67 2.71
N VAL A 90 17.94 26.41 2.44
CA VAL A 90 19.04 26.67 3.38
C VAL A 90 19.13 28.16 3.71
N LYS A 91 19.14 29.05 2.71
CA LYS A 91 19.16 30.50 2.91
C LYS A 91 17.97 30.97 3.77
N LEU A 92 16.77 30.46 3.50
CA LEU A 92 15.56 30.78 4.25
C LEU A 92 15.63 30.33 5.72
N PHE A 93 16.14 29.13 6.01
CA PHE A 93 16.32 28.67 7.39
C PHE A 93 17.44 29.39 8.15
N ARG A 94 18.36 30.06 7.44
CA ARG A 94 19.46 30.85 8.02
C ARG A 94 19.18 32.35 8.07
N ASN A 95 18.01 32.79 7.62
CA ASN A 95 17.68 34.21 7.43
C ASN A 95 18.72 34.96 6.56
N GLU A 96 19.32 34.28 5.59
CA GLU A 96 20.24 34.89 4.64
C GLU A 96 19.45 35.54 3.48
N PRO A 97 19.94 36.68 2.93
CA PRO A 97 19.28 37.33 1.80
C PRO A 97 19.29 36.44 0.54
N LEU A 98 18.17 36.44 -0.18
CA LEU A 98 18.09 35.85 -1.51
C LEU A 98 18.67 36.82 -2.54
N ASP A 99 19.41 36.28 -3.52
CA ASP A 99 20.08 37.11 -4.54
C ASP A 99 19.02 37.71 -5.47
N GLU A 100 18.92 39.04 -5.55
CA GLU A 100 17.88 39.72 -6.34
C GLU A 100 18.10 39.65 -7.86
N GLU A 101 19.31 39.27 -8.27
CA GLU A 101 19.74 39.13 -9.67
C GLU A 101 19.53 37.71 -10.24
N ASP A 102 19.20 36.70 -9.41
CA ASP A 102 18.85 35.36 -9.89
C ASP A 102 17.39 35.38 -10.40
N ASP A 103 17.19 35.00 -11.67
CA ASP A 103 15.87 34.99 -12.32
C ASP A 103 14.84 34.12 -11.57
N ASP A 104 15.29 33.08 -10.86
CA ASP A 104 14.43 32.22 -10.05
C ASP A 104 13.86 32.96 -8.82
N THR A 105 14.67 33.78 -8.15
CA THR A 105 14.34 34.50 -6.90
C THR A 105 13.73 35.87 -7.19
N ARG A 106 13.97 36.47 -8.35
CA ARG A 106 13.38 37.75 -8.78
C ARG A 106 11.85 37.76 -8.74
N VAL A 107 11.22 36.61 -8.99
CA VAL A 107 9.76 36.42 -8.89
C VAL A 107 9.23 36.63 -7.45
N LEU A 108 10.09 36.47 -6.44
CA LEU A 108 9.75 36.59 -5.02
C LEU A 108 9.88 38.04 -4.48
N VAL A 109 10.65 38.91 -5.13
CA VAL A 109 11.02 40.26 -4.61
C VAL A 109 10.03 41.36 -5.06
N GLY A 110 8.78 40.99 -5.39
CA GLY A 110 7.75 41.93 -5.85
C GLY A 110 6.93 42.60 -4.73
N LYS A 111 6.35 43.78 -5.01
CA LYS A 111 5.29 44.36 -4.13
C LYS A 111 4.05 43.47 -4.17
N CYS A 112 3.70 42.86 -3.04
CA CYS A 112 2.46 42.09 -2.93
C CYS A 112 1.23 42.99 -3.07
N LYS A 113 0.36 42.69 -4.04
CA LYS A 113 -0.90 43.39 -4.30
C LYS A 113 -2.12 42.49 -4.05
N GLU A 114 -2.00 41.51 -3.16
CA GLU A 114 -3.08 40.56 -2.87
C GLU A 114 -4.20 41.24 -2.10
N ILE A 115 -5.44 41.11 -2.61
CA ILE A 115 -6.66 41.55 -1.93
C ILE A 115 -7.44 40.31 -1.54
N ILE A 116 -7.68 40.11 -0.24
CA ILE A 116 -8.35 38.93 0.32
C ILE A 116 -9.75 39.33 0.81
N HIS A 117 -10.75 38.51 0.49
CA HIS A 117 -12.12 38.72 0.98
C HIS A 117 -12.19 38.54 2.51
N PRO A 118 -12.97 39.35 3.25
CA PRO A 118 -13.05 39.26 4.72
C PRO A 118 -13.35 37.86 5.27
N SER A 119 -14.20 37.08 4.59
CA SER A 119 -14.52 35.70 4.99
C SER A 119 -13.35 34.71 4.87
N HIS A 120 -12.26 35.10 4.21
CA HIS A 120 -11.05 34.30 4.03
C HIS A 120 -9.85 34.89 4.79
N LEU A 121 -10.09 35.84 5.70
CA LEU A 121 -9.05 36.40 6.54
C LEU A 121 -8.45 35.29 7.42
N PRO A 122 -7.12 35.09 7.37
CA PRO A 122 -6.46 34.17 8.28
C PRO A 122 -6.55 34.72 9.72
N ARG A 123 -6.74 33.82 10.69
CA ARG A 123 -7.01 34.18 12.10
C ARG A 123 -5.90 35.03 12.74
N ASN A 124 -4.68 34.91 12.24
CA ASN A 124 -3.51 35.65 12.72
C ASN A 124 -3.31 37.02 12.04
N GLY A 125 -4.17 37.41 11.09
CA GLY A 125 -4.06 38.69 10.38
C GLY A 125 -2.86 38.78 9.42
N GLN A 126 -2.14 37.69 9.20
CA GLN A 126 -0.92 37.67 8.38
C GLN A 126 -1.22 37.22 6.95
N CYS A 127 -0.58 37.83 5.96
CA CYS A 127 -0.77 37.45 4.57
C CYS A 127 -0.28 36.01 4.31
N SER A 128 -1.05 35.24 3.54
CA SER A 128 -0.74 33.84 3.18
C SER A 128 0.33 33.70 2.09
N ARG A 129 0.81 34.79 1.51
CA ARG A 129 1.92 34.80 0.55
C ARG A 129 3.26 34.96 1.26
N ASN A 130 4.33 34.52 0.60
CA ASN A 130 5.69 34.82 1.07
C ASN A 130 6.01 36.27 0.73
N HIS A 131 6.59 36.99 1.67
CA HIS A 131 7.04 38.35 1.48
C HIS A 131 8.53 38.42 1.74
N TYR A 132 9.17 39.36 1.07
CA TYR A 132 10.59 39.64 1.24
C TYR A 132 10.76 41.14 1.42
N ARG A 133 11.58 41.53 2.40
CA ARG A 133 12.01 42.90 2.62
C ARG A 133 13.53 42.88 2.62
N ASP A 134 14.14 43.62 1.70
CA ASP A 134 15.60 43.68 1.53
C ASP A 134 16.25 42.28 1.39
N GLY A 135 15.64 41.43 0.56
CA GLY A 135 16.10 40.05 0.30
C GLY A 135 15.80 39.04 1.41
N VAL A 136 15.33 39.46 2.60
CA VAL A 136 15.04 38.58 3.74
C VAL A 136 13.56 38.24 3.82
N HIS A 137 13.23 36.98 4.13
CA HIS A 137 11.84 36.54 4.31
C HIS A 137 11.18 37.31 5.45
N ALA A 138 9.99 37.84 5.18
CA ALA A 138 9.20 38.61 6.12
C ALA A 138 7.76 38.09 6.15
N ILE A 139 7.13 38.23 7.32
CA ILE A 139 5.70 37.99 7.47
C ILE A 139 5.01 39.35 7.33
N ALA A 140 4.19 39.51 6.29
CA ALA A 140 3.43 40.75 6.12
C ALA A 140 2.07 40.68 6.83
N GLU A 141 1.66 41.81 7.40
CA GLU A 141 0.33 41.98 7.98
C GLU A 141 -0.68 42.43 6.91
N LEU A 142 -1.93 41.98 7.05
CA LEU A 142 -3.02 42.38 6.18
C LEU A 142 -3.62 43.70 6.66
N GLU A 143 -3.58 44.71 5.81
CA GLU A 143 -4.25 45.99 6.06
C GLU A 143 -5.76 45.84 5.81
N LYS A 144 -6.59 46.06 6.83
CA LYS A 144 -8.05 46.06 6.69
C LYS A 144 -8.52 47.39 6.11
N ARG A 145 -9.01 47.37 4.87
CA ARG A 145 -9.67 48.51 4.24
C ARG A 145 -11.18 48.35 4.22
N THR A 146 -11.90 49.37 4.67
CA THR A 146 -13.36 49.40 4.62
C THR A 146 -13.84 49.74 3.22
N CYS A 147 -14.92 49.09 2.78
CA CYS A 147 -15.60 49.47 1.55
C CYS A 147 -16.45 50.72 1.81
N ASN A 148 -16.32 51.73 0.96
CA ASN A 148 -17.10 52.95 0.98
C ASN A 148 -18.52 52.78 0.39
N ALA A 149 -18.81 51.65 -0.27
CA ALA A 149 -20.13 51.37 -0.84
C ALA A 149 -21.21 51.33 0.24
N LYS A 150 -22.35 51.94 -0.03
CA LYS A 150 -23.53 51.97 0.85
C LYS A 150 -24.64 51.12 0.27
N LEU A 151 -25.33 50.38 1.13
CA LEU A 151 -26.51 49.59 0.78
C LEU A 151 -27.71 50.15 1.54
N SER A 152 -28.83 50.33 0.86
CA SER A 152 -30.11 50.63 1.50
C SER A 152 -30.88 49.33 1.67
N LEU A 153 -31.24 49.01 2.91
CA LEU A 153 -32.01 47.83 3.29
C LEU A 153 -33.45 48.27 3.55
N PHE A 154 -34.39 47.75 2.77
CA PHE A 154 -35.83 47.93 2.98
C PHE A 154 -36.38 46.63 3.58
N ILE A 155 -36.91 46.74 4.79
CA ILE A 155 -37.52 45.63 5.53
C ILE A 155 -39.03 45.85 5.55
N PRO A 156 -39.86 44.82 5.32
CA PRO A 156 -41.30 44.88 5.50
C PRO A 156 -41.66 45.34 6.92
N ILE A 157 -42.78 46.06 7.02
CA ILE A 157 -43.32 46.47 8.33
C ILE A 157 -43.91 45.26 9.07
N ASP A 158 -44.40 44.26 8.33
CA ASP A 158 -44.92 43.01 8.89
C ASP A 158 -43.75 42.16 9.45
N PRO A 159 -43.71 41.90 10.77
CA PRO A 159 -42.64 41.11 11.38
C PRO A 159 -42.63 39.63 10.96
N ASN A 160 -43.69 39.13 10.31
CA ASN A 160 -43.73 37.77 9.78
C ASN A 160 -43.21 37.67 8.34
N ASP A 161 -43.03 38.80 7.64
CA ASP A 161 -42.47 38.82 6.30
C ASP A 161 -40.93 38.92 6.37
N LEU A 162 -40.28 37.76 6.24
CA LEU A 162 -38.83 37.61 6.36
C LEU A 162 -38.05 38.04 5.10
N ARG A 163 -38.70 38.70 4.13
CA ARG A 163 -38.04 39.19 2.91
C ARG A 163 -37.38 40.53 3.17
N ALA A 164 -36.33 40.87 2.43
CA ALA A 164 -35.73 42.20 2.45
C ALA A 164 -35.26 42.60 1.05
N VAL A 165 -35.38 43.88 0.71
CA VAL A 165 -34.88 44.44 -0.55
C VAL A 165 -33.61 45.21 -0.26
N ILE A 166 -32.52 44.86 -0.96
CA ILE A 166 -31.21 45.50 -0.80
C ILE A 166 -30.90 46.25 -2.09
N ILE A 167 -30.81 47.57 -2.01
CA ILE A 167 -30.49 48.43 -3.16
C ILE A 167 -29.11 49.07 -2.93
N PRO A 168 -28.13 48.87 -3.82
CA PRO A 168 -26.88 49.61 -3.79
C PRO A 168 -27.13 51.10 -4.03
N LEU A 169 -26.52 51.95 -3.21
CA LEU A 169 -26.63 53.40 -3.42
C LEU A 169 -25.86 53.79 -4.70
N ALA A 170 -26.57 54.36 -5.67
CA ALA A 170 -25.99 54.75 -6.94
C ALA A 170 -24.88 55.82 -6.77
N GLY A 171 -23.83 55.74 -7.59
CA GLY A 171 -22.77 56.75 -7.64
C GLY A 171 -21.62 56.58 -6.63
N VAL A 172 -21.63 55.55 -5.77
CA VAL A 172 -20.51 55.26 -4.85
C VAL A 172 -19.74 54.02 -5.34
N PRO A 173 -18.61 54.19 -6.06
CA PRO A 173 -17.83 53.07 -6.54
C PRO A 173 -17.15 52.33 -5.38
N HIS A 174 -17.09 51.00 -5.46
CA HIS A 174 -16.32 50.17 -4.53
C HIS A 174 -14.82 50.49 -4.63
N CYS A 175 -14.14 50.58 -3.48
CA CYS A 175 -12.67 50.75 -3.41
C CYS A 175 -11.88 49.44 -3.56
N HIS A 176 -12.54 48.36 -3.99
CA HIS A 176 -11.95 47.04 -4.19
C HIS A 176 -12.55 46.37 -5.44
N PRO A 177 -11.83 45.45 -6.10
CA PRO A 177 -12.37 44.68 -7.21
C PRO A 177 -13.54 43.80 -6.74
N ASN A 178 -14.40 43.41 -7.68
CA ASN A 178 -15.48 42.48 -7.39
C ASN A 178 -14.86 41.12 -7.06
N PHE A 179 -15.05 40.64 -5.83
CA PHE A 179 -14.57 39.32 -5.45
C PHE A 179 -15.38 38.28 -6.21
N LEU A 180 -14.71 37.40 -6.95
CA LEU A 180 -15.37 36.25 -7.56
C LEU A 180 -16.12 35.51 -6.46
N ARG A 181 -17.45 35.40 -6.57
CA ARG A 181 -18.24 34.52 -5.71
C ARG A 181 -17.56 33.16 -5.77
N THR A 182 -16.98 32.72 -4.67
CA THR A 182 -16.10 31.53 -4.56
C THR A 182 -16.78 30.20 -4.89
N LYS A 183 -18.02 30.23 -5.40
CA LYS A 183 -18.71 29.12 -6.05
C LYS A 183 -18.46 29.18 -7.56
N ILE A 184 -17.23 28.87 -8.00
CA ILE A 184 -17.07 28.35 -9.37
C ILE A 184 -17.51 26.87 -9.27
N PRO A 185 -18.65 26.47 -9.86
CA PRO A 185 -19.05 25.07 -9.87
C PRO A 185 -17.98 24.27 -10.63
N ILE A 186 -17.42 23.26 -9.97
CA ILE A 186 -16.37 22.37 -10.53
C ILE A 186 -16.97 21.40 -11.57
N PHE A 187 -18.30 21.33 -11.64
CA PHE A 187 -19.05 20.35 -12.41
C PHE A 187 -18.79 20.30 -13.94
N PRO A 188 -18.39 21.36 -14.67
CA PRO A 188 -18.29 21.23 -16.13
C PRO A 188 -17.05 20.48 -16.62
N VAL A 189 -16.03 20.24 -15.78
CA VAL A 189 -14.72 19.75 -16.24
C VAL A 189 -14.56 18.22 -16.13
N LEU A 190 -15.49 17.51 -15.48
CA LEU A 190 -15.35 16.09 -15.13
C LEU A 190 -16.47 15.18 -15.67
N ASN A 191 -17.10 15.55 -16.79
CA ASN A 191 -18.23 14.80 -17.35
C ASN A 191 -17.85 13.55 -18.17
N ASN A 192 -16.63 13.04 -18.06
CA ASN A 192 -16.28 11.73 -18.63
C ASN A 192 -16.06 10.74 -17.49
N SER A 193 -16.92 9.73 -17.45
CA SER A 193 -17.09 8.71 -16.41
C SER A 193 -15.82 7.91 -16.05
N THR A 194 -14.73 8.05 -16.80
CA THR A 194 -13.45 7.35 -16.61
C THR A 194 -12.38 8.16 -15.88
N GLN A 195 -12.54 9.48 -15.73
CA GLN A 195 -11.45 10.36 -15.26
C GLN A 195 -11.41 10.63 -13.76
N ALA A 196 -12.37 10.14 -12.97
CA ALA A 196 -12.47 10.56 -11.57
C ALA A 196 -11.87 9.60 -10.55
N ASP A 197 -11.90 8.28 -10.80
CA ASP A 197 -11.24 7.31 -9.91
C ASP A 197 -9.71 7.48 -9.94
N SER A 198 -9.17 7.94 -11.06
CA SER A 198 -7.76 8.28 -11.23
C SER A 198 -7.32 9.53 -10.44
N ILE A 199 -8.23 10.38 -9.95
CA ILE A 199 -7.90 11.66 -9.28
C ILE A 199 -7.33 11.49 -7.86
N VAL A 200 -7.51 10.34 -7.21
CA VAL A 200 -7.10 10.15 -5.80
C VAL A 200 -5.72 9.49 -5.66
N GLU A 201 -5.31 8.62 -6.59
CA GLU A 201 -3.99 7.99 -6.56
C GLU A 201 -2.96 8.80 -7.35
N ALA A 202 -2.12 9.55 -6.64
CA ALA A 202 -1.12 10.45 -7.21
C ALA A 202 -0.06 9.79 -8.11
N ALA A 203 -0.01 8.45 -8.18
CA ALA A 203 1.00 7.70 -8.94
C ALA A 203 0.51 7.18 -10.31
N ALA A 204 -0.81 7.09 -10.54
CA ALA A 204 -1.38 6.58 -11.80
C ALA A 204 -1.79 7.70 -12.79
N LEU A 205 -1.75 8.95 -12.33
CA LEU A 205 -2.42 10.09 -12.97
C LEU A 205 -1.72 10.65 -14.23
N GLU A 206 -0.43 10.40 -14.44
CA GLU A 206 0.28 10.94 -15.62
C GLU A 206 -0.23 10.36 -16.95
N GLN A 207 -0.77 9.13 -16.94
CA GLN A 207 -1.22 8.44 -18.17
C GLN A 207 -2.62 8.87 -18.63
N ASP A 208 -3.56 9.13 -17.69
CA ASP A 208 -4.96 9.44 -18.02
C ASP A 208 -5.25 10.93 -18.24
N LEU A 209 -4.34 11.81 -17.81
CA LEU A 209 -4.44 13.26 -17.99
C LEU A 209 -3.54 13.82 -19.09
N GLU A 210 -3.05 12.96 -20.01
CA GLU A 210 -2.14 13.36 -21.09
C GLU A 210 -0.89 14.10 -20.56
N GLY A 211 -0.39 13.71 -19.37
CA GLY A 211 0.75 14.35 -18.71
C GLY A 211 0.45 15.66 -17.97
N ARG A 212 -0.82 16.08 -17.87
CA ARG A 212 -1.23 17.28 -17.12
C ARG A 212 -1.40 16.99 -15.63
N MET A 213 -1.02 17.94 -14.78
CA MET A 213 -1.24 17.81 -13.33
C MET A 213 -2.71 18.12 -12.97
N VAL A 214 -3.29 17.48 -11.94
CA VAL A 214 -4.69 17.74 -11.50
C VAL A 214 -4.97 19.25 -11.27
N GLN A 215 -3.96 19.96 -10.76
CA GLN A 215 -4.00 21.40 -10.50
C GLN A 215 -4.11 22.27 -11.77
N GLU A 216 -3.75 21.72 -12.93
CA GLU A 216 -3.87 22.36 -14.24
C GLU A 216 -5.27 22.22 -14.84
N LEU A 217 -6.11 21.31 -14.30
CA LEU A 217 -7.51 21.18 -14.71
C LEU A 217 -8.38 22.26 -14.09
N HIS A 218 -8.18 22.54 -12.78
CA HIS A 218 -8.91 23.59 -12.09
C HIS A 218 -8.19 24.02 -10.78
N PRO A 219 -8.07 25.33 -10.47
CA PRO A 219 -7.40 25.82 -9.26
C PRO A 219 -7.97 25.27 -7.95
N GLY A 220 -9.25 24.90 -7.94
CA GLY A 220 -9.92 24.27 -6.80
C GLY A 220 -9.45 22.84 -6.48
N MET A 221 -8.72 22.19 -7.39
CA MET A 221 -8.22 20.82 -7.21
C MET A 221 -6.98 20.71 -6.32
N LEU A 222 -6.34 21.85 -5.97
CA LEU A 222 -5.34 21.92 -4.90
C LEU A 222 -5.91 21.55 -3.53
N ASN A 223 -7.24 21.62 -3.37
CA ASN A 223 -7.89 21.29 -2.12
C ASN A 223 -8.20 19.79 -2.04
N ASN A 224 -7.43 19.06 -1.23
CA ASN A 224 -7.61 17.63 -0.97
C ASN A 224 -9.01 17.26 -0.46
N ARG A 225 -9.70 18.17 0.25
CA ARG A 225 -11.09 17.94 0.66
C ARG A 225 -12.02 17.96 -0.53
N LYS A 226 -11.91 18.96 -1.42
CA LYS A 226 -12.74 19.04 -2.63
C LYS A 226 -12.49 17.87 -3.58
N ARG A 227 -11.24 17.41 -3.72
CA ARG A 227 -10.91 16.18 -4.46
C ARG A 227 -11.65 14.97 -3.89
N ARG A 228 -11.58 14.77 -2.57
CA ARG A 228 -12.29 13.69 -1.89
C ARG A 228 -13.81 13.81 -2.01
N ASP A 229 -14.36 15.01 -1.87
CA ASP A 229 -15.80 15.25 -2.00
C ASP A 229 -16.29 14.94 -3.43
N LEU A 230 -15.51 15.28 -4.47
CA LEU A 230 -15.83 14.95 -5.86
C LEU A 230 -15.85 13.43 -6.09
N VAL A 231 -14.79 12.73 -5.66
CA VAL A 231 -14.74 11.26 -5.77
C VAL A 231 -15.84 10.62 -4.96
N LYS A 232 -16.10 11.09 -3.73
CA LYS A 232 -17.21 10.60 -2.91
C LYS A 232 -18.55 10.79 -3.61
N ASN A 233 -18.83 11.98 -4.17
CA ASN A 233 -20.08 12.26 -4.86
C ASN A 233 -20.24 11.41 -6.12
N GLN A 234 -19.16 11.20 -6.87
CA GLN A 234 -19.21 10.33 -8.05
C GLN A 234 -19.41 8.87 -7.66
N ARG A 235 -18.67 8.36 -6.67
CA ARG A 235 -18.86 7.01 -6.15
C ARG A 235 -20.27 6.81 -5.61
N GLN A 236 -20.84 7.80 -4.93
CA GLN A 236 -22.22 7.76 -4.46
C GLN A 236 -23.23 7.80 -5.62
N SER A 237 -22.89 8.41 -6.75
CA SER A 237 -23.71 8.38 -7.97
C SER A 237 -23.59 7.06 -8.74
N GLN A 238 -22.40 6.46 -8.80
CA GLN A 238 -22.16 5.19 -9.47
C GLN A 238 -22.68 4.01 -8.65
N PHE A 239 -22.49 4.06 -7.33
CA PHE A 239 -22.88 3.05 -6.35
C PHE A 239 -23.84 3.65 -5.32
N PRO A 240 -25.10 3.92 -5.71
CA PRO A 240 -26.09 4.53 -4.80
C PRO A 240 -26.40 3.67 -3.57
N HIS A 241 -26.17 2.36 -3.66
CA HIS A 241 -26.32 1.40 -2.56
C HIS A 241 -25.01 1.10 -1.82
N GLY A 242 -23.97 1.90 -2.05
CA GLY A 242 -22.64 1.68 -1.47
C GLY A 242 -21.84 0.60 -2.21
N THR A 243 -20.64 0.33 -1.69
CA THR A 243 -19.66 -0.59 -2.28
C THR A 243 -19.41 -1.83 -1.43
N ASP A 244 -20.13 -1.98 -0.32
CA ASP A 244 -20.05 -3.11 0.60
C ASP A 244 -21.18 -4.10 0.30
N ILE A 245 -21.62 -4.89 1.29
CA ILE A 245 -22.56 -6.00 1.07
C ILE A 245 -23.90 -5.55 0.47
N GLU A 246 -24.41 -4.37 0.84
CA GLU A 246 -25.64 -3.80 0.28
C GLU A 246 -25.50 -3.50 -1.21
N GLY A 247 -24.33 -2.99 -1.62
CA GLY A 247 -23.99 -2.77 -3.01
C GLY A 247 -23.93 -4.07 -3.80
N VAL A 248 -23.33 -5.10 -3.21
CA VAL A 248 -23.27 -6.45 -3.79
C VAL A 248 -24.66 -7.07 -3.93
N LEU A 249 -25.52 -6.95 -2.90
CA LEU A 249 -26.89 -7.44 -2.95
C LEU A 249 -27.69 -6.77 -4.06
N HIS A 250 -27.56 -5.45 -4.20
CA HIS A 250 -28.20 -4.72 -5.29
C HIS A 250 -27.72 -5.20 -6.67
N GLU A 251 -26.41 -5.40 -6.85
CA GLU A 251 -25.86 -5.93 -8.11
C GLU A 251 -26.28 -7.38 -8.37
N PHE A 252 -26.38 -8.20 -7.32
CA PHE A 252 -26.92 -9.56 -7.40
C PHE A 252 -28.37 -9.57 -7.88
N TYR A 253 -29.22 -8.68 -7.35
CA TYR A 253 -30.61 -8.58 -7.80
C TYR A 253 -30.73 -8.12 -9.25
N LYS A 254 -29.83 -7.25 -9.72
CA LYS A 254 -29.74 -6.92 -11.16
C LYS A 254 -29.36 -8.14 -11.97
N ASP A 255 -28.29 -8.85 -11.58
CA ASP A 255 -27.84 -10.05 -12.27
C ASP A 255 -28.94 -11.12 -12.33
N ARG A 256 -29.74 -11.30 -11.27
CA ARG A 256 -30.91 -12.21 -11.30
C ARG A 256 -31.95 -11.84 -12.37
N GLY A 257 -32.06 -10.57 -12.74
CA GLY A 257 -32.92 -10.11 -13.83
C GLY A 257 -32.36 -10.37 -15.23
N LEU A 258 -31.07 -10.71 -15.35
CA LEU A 258 -30.43 -11.02 -16.63
C LEU A 258 -30.65 -12.47 -17.05
N ASN A 259 -30.35 -12.77 -18.32
CA ASN A 259 -30.27 -14.16 -18.78
C ASN A 259 -29.12 -14.89 -18.09
N ILE A 260 -29.22 -16.21 -17.95
CA ILE A 260 -28.23 -17.01 -17.21
C ILE A 260 -26.79 -16.82 -17.72
N ASN A 261 -26.61 -16.63 -19.03
CA ASN A 261 -25.31 -16.42 -19.68
C ASN A 261 -24.69 -15.04 -19.40
N GLU A 262 -25.45 -14.11 -18.84
CA GLU A 262 -25.01 -12.75 -18.53
C GLU A 262 -24.79 -12.54 -17.02
N ARG A 263 -25.23 -13.50 -16.18
CA ARG A 263 -25.09 -13.42 -14.71
C ARG A 263 -23.67 -13.73 -14.29
N TYR A 264 -23.08 -12.86 -13.51
CA TYR A 264 -21.77 -13.10 -12.92
C TYR A 264 -21.88 -13.48 -11.44
N ILE A 265 -22.78 -12.85 -10.69
CA ILE A 265 -23.05 -13.17 -9.28
C ILE A 265 -24.19 -14.19 -9.22
N HIS A 266 -23.89 -15.40 -8.74
CA HIS A 266 -24.84 -16.52 -8.73
C HIS A 266 -25.45 -16.80 -7.36
N ALA A 267 -24.72 -16.48 -6.29
CA ALA A 267 -25.24 -16.59 -4.93
C ALA A 267 -24.66 -15.49 -4.02
N VAL A 268 -25.49 -14.97 -3.14
CA VAL A 268 -25.11 -14.14 -2.00
C VAL A 268 -25.79 -14.70 -0.77
N ASN A 269 -25.02 -15.15 0.21
CA ASN A 269 -25.51 -15.66 1.47
C ASN A 269 -24.98 -14.78 2.61
N THR A 270 -25.88 -14.22 3.40
CA THR A 270 -25.57 -13.38 4.55
C THR A 270 -26.12 -14.04 5.82
N GLN A 271 -25.28 -14.16 6.84
CA GLN A 271 -25.60 -14.74 8.14
C GLN A 271 -25.93 -13.63 9.14
N ALA A 272 -26.55 -14.00 10.26
CA ALA A 272 -27.01 -13.04 11.28
C ALA A 272 -25.86 -12.29 12.00
N ASP A 273 -24.64 -12.82 11.92
CA ASP A 273 -23.42 -12.28 12.55
C ASP A 273 -22.53 -11.53 11.53
N ASP A 274 -23.14 -10.94 10.51
CA ASP A 274 -22.47 -10.28 9.38
C ASP A 274 -21.52 -11.19 8.58
N GLY A 275 -21.59 -12.51 8.76
CA GLY A 275 -20.91 -13.47 7.89
C GLY A 275 -21.49 -13.42 6.47
N HIS A 276 -20.66 -13.35 5.44
CA HIS A 276 -21.12 -13.37 4.05
C HIS A 276 -20.29 -14.27 3.16
N ILE A 277 -20.97 -14.86 2.18
CA ILE A 277 -20.38 -15.71 1.15
C ILE A 277 -21.03 -15.33 -0.18
N ILE A 278 -20.20 -14.91 -1.13
CA ILE A 278 -20.63 -14.46 -2.46
C ILE A 278 -19.96 -15.35 -3.48
N VAL A 279 -20.74 -16.03 -4.32
CA VAL A 279 -20.23 -16.91 -5.38
C VAL A 279 -20.38 -16.22 -6.73
N THR A 280 -19.25 -16.02 -7.40
CA THR A 280 -19.17 -15.41 -8.74
C THR A 280 -18.54 -16.37 -9.72
N ILE A 281 -19.17 -16.57 -10.87
CA ILE A 281 -18.68 -17.48 -11.92
C ILE A 281 -19.00 -16.84 -13.27
N ASN A 282 -18.02 -16.79 -14.17
CA ASN A 282 -18.27 -16.37 -15.54
C ASN A 282 -18.97 -17.51 -16.29
N PRO A 283 -20.18 -17.29 -16.85
CA PRO A 283 -20.94 -18.36 -17.49
C PRO A 283 -20.22 -19.05 -18.66
N SER A 284 -19.52 -18.30 -19.50
CA SER A 284 -18.73 -18.87 -20.62
C SER A 284 -17.62 -19.80 -20.13
N LEU A 285 -17.06 -19.54 -18.94
CA LEU A 285 -16.02 -20.36 -18.34
C LEU A 285 -16.57 -21.55 -17.54
N ALA A 286 -17.81 -21.48 -17.05
CA ALA A 286 -18.41 -22.51 -16.21
C ALA A 286 -18.50 -23.88 -16.91
N HIS A 287 -18.79 -23.89 -18.21
CA HIS A 287 -18.87 -25.12 -19.00
C HIS A 287 -17.56 -25.91 -18.99
N LEU A 288 -16.43 -25.21 -18.91
CA LEU A 288 -15.11 -25.84 -18.89
C LEU A 288 -14.86 -26.67 -17.63
N ALA A 289 -15.60 -26.40 -16.54
CA ALA A 289 -15.50 -27.18 -15.32
C ALA A 289 -15.95 -28.64 -15.50
N LEU A 290 -16.85 -28.91 -16.46
CA LEU A 290 -17.37 -30.25 -16.74
C LEU A 290 -16.33 -31.16 -17.41
N ASP A 291 -15.38 -30.56 -18.13
CA ASP A 291 -14.28 -31.25 -18.81
C ASP A 291 -12.99 -31.27 -17.98
N ALA A 292 -12.98 -30.59 -16.84
CA ALA A 292 -11.82 -30.49 -15.97
C ALA A 292 -11.55 -31.82 -15.26
N MET A 293 -10.27 -32.21 -15.20
CA MET A 293 -9.83 -33.35 -14.38
C MET A 293 -9.64 -32.98 -12.91
N TRP A 294 -9.31 -31.71 -12.63
CA TRP A 294 -9.05 -31.21 -11.30
C TRP A 294 -9.65 -29.83 -11.14
N ILE A 295 -10.30 -29.61 -10.00
CA ILE A 295 -10.58 -28.27 -9.50
C ILE A 295 -9.45 -27.90 -8.56
N MET A 296 -8.88 -26.73 -8.74
CA MET A 296 -7.87 -26.15 -7.87
C MET A 296 -8.48 -24.94 -7.16
N VAL A 297 -8.24 -24.81 -5.87
CA VAL A 297 -8.68 -23.67 -5.08
C VAL A 297 -7.48 -22.96 -4.49
N ASP A 298 -7.50 -21.63 -4.54
CA ASP A 298 -6.40 -20.76 -4.09
C ASP A 298 -6.99 -19.58 -3.33
N THR A 299 -6.58 -19.39 -2.07
CA THR A 299 -7.05 -18.29 -1.24
C THR A 299 -6.09 -17.12 -1.33
N THR A 300 -6.59 -15.94 -1.71
CA THR A 300 -5.81 -14.70 -1.72
C THR A 300 -6.30 -13.77 -0.62
N PHE A 301 -5.42 -13.47 0.32
CA PHE A 301 -5.65 -12.50 1.38
C PHE A 301 -5.42 -11.07 0.88
N ALA A 302 -6.13 -10.10 1.47
CA ALA A 302 -5.92 -8.65 1.30
C ALA A 302 -6.20 -8.05 -0.10
N VAL A 303 -7.12 -8.64 -0.90
CA VAL A 303 -7.63 -8.05 -2.16
C VAL A 303 -8.78 -7.05 -1.92
N VAL A 304 -9.53 -7.25 -0.84
CA VAL A 304 -10.68 -6.44 -0.46
C VAL A 304 -10.36 -5.72 0.85
N HIS A 305 -10.81 -4.48 1.00
CA HIS A 305 -10.76 -3.76 2.26
C HIS A 305 -11.58 -4.49 3.34
N GLY A 306 -10.98 -4.75 4.50
CA GLY A 306 -11.63 -5.38 5.65
C GLY A 306 -11.41 -6.90 5.72
N LYS A 307 -12.38 -7.62 6.28
CA LYS A 307 -12.26 -9.05 6.64
C LYS A 307 -12.56 -10.03 5.50
N THR A 308 -12.86 -9.54 4.30
CA THR A 308 -13.27 -10.39 3.17
C THR A 308 -12.06 -10.90 2.40
N ASN A 309 -11.97 -12.22 2.24
CA ASN A 309 -10.95 -12.88 1.44
C ASN A 309 -11.51 -13.31 0.08
N GLU A 310 -10.62 -13.36 -0.92
CA GLU A 310 -10.93 -13.85 -2.26
C GLU A 310 -10.49 -15.31 -2.39
N TRP A 311 -11.37 -16.14 -2.93
CA TRP A 311 -11.17 -17.56 -3.18
C TRP A 311 -11.27 -17.81 -4.67
N LYS A 312 -10.17 -18.18 -5.33
CA LYS A 312 -10.16 -18.45 -6.76
C LYS A 312 -10.52 -19.90 -7.01
N LEU A 313 -11.46 -20.14 -7.90
CA LEU A 313 -11.80 -21.43 -8.45
C LEU A 313 -11.09 -21.61 -9.79
N LEU A 314 -10.12 -22.51 -9.84
CA LEU A 314 -9.28 -22.74 -11.01
C LEU A 314 -9.44 -24.16 -11.56
N ILE A 315 -9.20 -24.30 -12.85
CA ILE A 315 -9.09 -25.59 -13.53
C ILE A 315 -7.87 -25.59 -14.45
N TRP A 316 -7.40 -26.79 -14.81
CA TRP A 316 -6.43 -26.96 -15.87
C TRP A 316 -7.15 -27.30 -17.17
N LEU A 317 -7.03 -26.43 -18.17
CA LEU A 317 -7.59 -26.66 -19.50
C LEU A 317 -6.56 -27.39 -20.35
N ASN A 318 -6.79 -28.68 -20.59
CA ASN A 318 -5.91 -29.52 -21.40
C ASN A 318 -5.81 -29.03 -22.85
N SER A 319 -6.91 -28.52 -23.43
CA SER A 319 -6.95 -28.05 -24.82
C SER A 319 -5.99 -26.89 -25.09
N VAL A 320 -5.76 -26.03 -24.09
CA VAL A 320 -4.88 -24.86 -24.20
C VAL A 320 -3.67 -24.92 -23.28
N GLN A 321 -3.45 -26.05 -22.59
CA GLN A 321 -2.37 -26.29 -21.63
C GLN A 321 -2.18 -25.14 -20.63
N LYS A 322 -3.29 -24.67 -20.06
CA LYS A 322 -3.31 -23.46 -19.22
C LYS A 322 -4.19 -23.64 -18.00
N ARG A 323 -3.70 -23.13 -16.86
CA ARG A 323 -4.51 -22.94 -15.66
C ARG A 323 -5.38 -21.70 -15.81
N THR A 324 -6.68 -21.85 -15.60
CA THR A 324 -7.68 -20.82 -15.81
C THR A 324 -8.53 -20.65 -14.56
N VAL A 325 -8.74 -19.40 -14.14
CA VAL A 325 -9.74 -19.04 -13.13
C VAL A 325 -11.09 -19.02 -13.82
N ILE A 326 -12.05 -19.81 -13.33
CA ILE A 326 -13.41 -19.89 -13.89
C ILE A 326 -14.45 -19.18 -13.01
N GLY A 327 -14.10 -18.96 -11.74
CA GLY A 327 -14.94 -18.27 -10.78
C GLY A 327 -14.16 -17.82 -9.56
N ARG A 328 -14.79 -16.96 -8.77
CA ARG A 328 -14.26 -16.40 -7.53
C ARG A 328 -15.33 -16.41 -6.46
N ILE A 329 -14.92 -16.68 -5.23
CA ILE A 329 -15.78 -16.69 -4.07
C ILE A 329 -15.24 -15.64 -3.10
N TRP A 330 -16.13 -14.89 -2.48
CA TRP A 330 -15.78 -13.82 -1.55
C TRP A 330 -16.38 -14.16 -0.20
N SER A 331 -15.54 -14.35 0.80
CA SER A 331 -15.99 -14.78 2.13
C SER A 331 -15.21 -14.06 3.22
N ASN A 332 -15.91 -13.61 4.26
CA ASN A 332 -15.29 -13.14 5.50
C ASN A 332 -15.23 -14.23 6.59
N ARG A 333 -15.58 -15.49 6.25
CA ARG A 333 -15.54 -16.65 7.13
C ARG A 333 -14.68 -17.76 6.55
N ALA A 334 -13.94 -18.44 7.42
CA ALA A 334 -13.10 -19.59 7.10
C ALA A 334 -13.39 -20.75 8.08
N THR A 335 -14.67 -21.12 8.19
CA THR A 335 -15.13 -22.25 9.02
C THR A 335 -15.67 -23.37 8.14
N ARG A 336 -15.79 -24.59 8.68
CA ARG A 336 -16.35 -25.74 7.97
C ARG A 336 -17.74 -25.43 7.40
N ASP A 337 -18.61 -24.82 8.20
CA ASP A 337 -19.96 -24.41 7.78
C ASP A 337 -19.94 -23.37 6.67
N ALA A 338 -19.02 -22.40 6.74
CA ALA A 338 -18.84 -21.44 5.65
C ALA A 338 -18.38 -22.17 4.37
N PHE A 339 -17.47 -23.13 4.47
CA PHE A 339 -17.01 -23.90 3.31
C PHE A 339 -18.09 -24.82 2.73
N ILE A 340 -19.01 -25.34 3.53
CA ILE A 340 -20.21 -26.02 3.02
C ILE A 340 -20.98 -25.09 2.09
N LEU A 341 -21.21 -23.84 2.50
CA LEU A 341 -21.92 -22.86 1.69
C LEU A 341 -21.14 -22.44 0.43
N VAL A 342 -19.81 -22.31 0.53
CA VAL A 342 -18.92 -22.06 -0.62
C VAL A 342 -19.05 -23.18 -1.65
N TRP A 343 -18.80 -24.43 -1.24
CA TRP A 343 -18.84 -25.58 -2.15
C TRP A 343 -20.23 -25.80 -2.72
N LYS A 344 -21.27 -25.72 -1.89
CA LYS A 344 -22.66 -25.83 -2.33
C LYS A 344 -22.97 -24.78 -3.40
N GLY A 345 -22.62 -23.52 -3.16
CA GLY A 345 -22.85 -22.44 -4.11
C GLY A 345 -22.08 -22.62 -5.42
N ILE A 346 -20.85 -23.14 -5.39
CA ILE A 346 -20.08 -23.49 -6.60
C ILE A 346 -20.82 -24.55 -7.43
N PHE A 347 -21.19 -25.67 -6.81
CA PHE A 347 -21.86 -26.76 -7.53
C PHE A 347 -23.24 -26.33 -8.07
N GLU A 348 -24.01 -25.57 -7.29
CA GLU A 348 -25.31 -25.03 -7.72
C GLU A 348 -25.16 -24.03 -8.86
N ALA A 349 -24.18 -23.14 -8.80
CA ALA A 349 -23.92 -22.17 -9.87
C ALA A 349 -23.54 -22.88 -11.18
N ILE A 350 -22.62 -23.85 -11.14
CA ILE A 350 -22.23 -24.62 -12.32
C ILE A 350 -23.42 -25.41 -12.89
N GLU A 351 -24.22 -26.05 -12.04
CA GLU A 351 -25.42 -26.78 -12.47
C GLU A 351 -26.46 -25.85 -13.10
N THR A 352 -26.68 -24.68 -12.51
CA THR A 352 -27.64 -23.68 -13.02
C THR A 352 -27.21 -23.12 -14.36
N ILE A 353 -25.92 -22.80 -14.53
CA ILE A 353 -25.39 -22.24 -15.78
C ILE A 353 -25.39 -23.30 -16.89
N THR A 354 -24.90 -24.50 -16.59
CA THR A 354 -24.61 -25.50 -17.61
C THR A 354 -25.77 -26.47 -17.87
N GLY A 355 -26.76 -26.50 -16.97
CA GLY A 355 -27.82 -27.52 -16.93
C GLY A 355 -27.32 -28.92 -16.55
N LYS A 356 -26.04 -29.07 -16.17
CA LYS A 356 -25.40 -30.37 -15.88
C LYS A 356 -24.81 -30.37 -14.49
N LYS A 357 -25.04 -31.47 -13.76
CA LYS A 357 -24.43 -31.71 -12.46
C LYS A 357 -22.94 -32.00 -12.62
N LEU A 358 -22.11 -31.19 -11.99
CA LEU A 358 -20.70 -31.52 -11.79
C LEU A 358 -20.59 -32.62 -10.73
N ASN A 359 -19.87 -33.70 -11.04
CA ASN A 359 -19.66 -34.83 -10.13
C ASN A 359 -18.22 -35.34 -10.22
N PHE A 360 -17.77 -36.17 -9.28
CA PHE A 360 -16.45 -36.79 -9.32
C PHE A 360 -16.51 -38.15 -10.04
N LYS A 361 -15.48 -38.47 -10.82
CA LYS A 361 -15.36 -39.69 -11.60
C LYS A 361 -15.49 -40.95 -10.75
N VAL A 362 -15.01 -40.90 -9.51
CA VAL A 362 -15.11 -42.01 -8.54
C VAL A 362 -16.56 -42.34 -8.16
N PHE A 363 -17.47 -41.35 -8.19
CA PHE A 363 -18.89 -41.54 -7.87
C PHE A 363 -19.78 -41.60 -9.11
N SER A 364 -19.31 -41.06 -10.24
CA SER A 364 -20.02 -41.01 -11.51
C SER A 364 -19.04 -41.26 -12.67
N PRO A 365 -19.01 -42.47 -13.25
CA PRO A 365 -18.06 -42.83 -14.30
C PRO A 365 -18.10 -41.95 -15.55
N SER A 366 -19.23 -41.27 -15.80
CA SER A 366 -19.41 -40.32 -16.90
C SER A 366 -18.75 -38.96 -16.65
N SER A 367 -18.23 -38.70 -15.45
CA SER A 367 -17.52 -37.46 -15.13
C SER A 367 -16.02 -37.55 -15.41
N ASN A 368 -15.43 -36.40 -15.75
CA ASN A 368 -13.98 -36.25 -15.93
C ASN A 368 -13.25 -35.84 -14.65
N LEU A 369 -13.96 -35.24 -13.69
CA LEU A 369 -13.36 -34.66 -12.49
C LEU A 369 -12.85 -35.74 -11.54
N LEU A 370 -11.53 -35.84 -11.37
CA LEU A 370 -10.90 -36.80 -10.47
C LEU A 370 -10.95 -36.35 -9.02
N GLY A 371 -10.81 -35.05 -8.77
CA GLY A 371 -10.71 -34.51 -7.42
C GLY A 371 -10.54 -33.00 -7.37
N ALA A 372 -10.32 -32.51 -6.15
CA ALA A 372 -9.99 -31.13 -5.85
C ALA A 372 -8.58 -31.02 -5.25
N ILE A 373 -7.90 -29.93 -5.55
CA ILE A 373 -6.58 -29.59 -5.01
C ILE A 373 -6.72 -28.27 -4.27
N GLY A 374 -6.37 -28.22 -2.99
CA GLY A 374 -6.47 -27.00 -2.20
C GLY A 374 -5.35 -26.82 -1.20
N ASP A 375 -5.47 -25.80 -0.39
CA ASP A 375 -4.51 -25.48 0.66
C ASP A 375 -4.59 -26.51 1.80
N LEU A 376 -3.65 -26.44 2.74
CA LEU A 376 -3.69 -27.26 3.96
C LEU A 376 -4.71 -26.67 4.96
N GLU A 377 -5.94 -26.45 4.51
CA GLU A 377 -7.05 -25.91 5.31
C GLU A 377 -8.07 -27.02 5.57
N GLY A 378 -8.03 -27.60 6.77
CA GLY A 378 -8.85 -28.77 7.12
C GLY A 378 -10.35 -28.50 7.00
N ALA A 379 -10.80 -27.31 7.39
CA ALA A 379 -12.21 -26.93 7.29
C ALA A 379 -12.69 -26.88 5.83
N GLN A 380 -11.84 -26.44 4.90
CA GLN A 380 -12.13 -26.37 3.46
C GLN A 380 -12.33 -27.76 2.86
N ALA A 381 -11.43 -28.69 3.17
CA ALA A 381 -11.52 -30.06 2.71
C ALA A 381 -12.78 -30.73 3.30
N GLN A 382 -12.96 -30.66 4.62
CA GLN A 382 -14.12 -31.25 5.28
C GLN A 382 -15.45 -30.72 4.75
N GLY A 383 -15.56 -29.40 4.52
CA GLY A 383 -16.75 -28.80 3.92
C GLY A 383 -17.07 -29.34 2.52
N LEU A 384 -16.06 -29.70 1.70
CA LEU A 384 -16.29 -30.36 0.41
C LEU A 384 -16.90 -31.76 0.60
N ALA A 385 -16.34 -32.54 1.52
CA ALA A 385 -16.84 -33.89 1.81
C ALA A 385 -18.28 -33.87 2.33
N ASP A 386 -18.61 -32.91 3.19
CA ASP A 386 -19.98 -32.72 3.67
C ASP A 386 -20.93 -32.40 2.52
N VAL A 387 -20.55 -31.52 1.59
CA VAL A 387 -21.39 -31.18 0.43
C VAL A 387 -21.62 -32.38 -0.47
N ILE A 388 -20.64 -33.28 -0.62
CA ILE A 388 -20.80 -34.53 -1.39
C ILE A 388 -21.84 -35.44 -0.76
N ILE A 389 -21.82 -35.57 0.57
CA ILE A 389 -22.80 -36.36 1.33
C ILE A 389 -24.18 -35.69 1.24
N LEU A 390 -24.28 -34.38 1.50
CA LEU A 390 -25.52 -33.61 1.48
C LEU A 390 -26.20 -33.62 0.12
N ARG A 391 -25.41 -33.56 -0.96
CA ARG A 391 -25.90 -33.64 -2.35
C ARG A 391 -26.08 -35.07 -2.85
N GLN A 392 -25.82 -36.07 -2.01
CA GLN A 392 -25.90 -37.49 -2.33
C GLN A 392 -25.12 -37.88 -3.60
N MET A 393 -23.98 -37.23 -3.81
CA MET A 393 -23.18 -37.45 -5.02
C MET A 393 -22.59 -38.86 -5.07
N ASN A 394 -22.38 -39.46 -3.89
CA ASN A 394 -21.90 -40.82 -3.66
C ASN A 394 -23.03 -41.85 -3.45
N CYS A 395 -24.28 -41.57 -3.86
CA CYS A 395 -25.43 -42.46 -3.62
C CYS A 395 -25.28 -43.88 -4.21
N ASN A 396 -24.42 -44.05 -5.23
CA ASN A 396 -24.13 -45.34 -5.85
C ASN A 396 -22.99 -46.11 -5.12
N SER A 397 -22.46 -45.55 -4.04
CA SER A 397 -21.40 -46.14 -3.21
C SER A 397 -21.96 -46.49 -1.83
N PRO A 398 -21.34 -47.43 -1.09
CA PRO A 398 -21.68 -47.67 0.32
C PRO A 398 -21.61 -46.37 1.13
N PRO A 399 -22.37 -46.22 2.24
CA PRO A 399 -22.26 -45.06 3.11
C PRO A 399 -20.80 -44.81 3.52
N MET A 400 -20.28 -43.64 3.15
CA MET A 400 -18.89 -43.27 3.40
C MET A 400 -18.81 -42.22 4.50
N HIS A 401 -17.79 -42.32 5.35
CA HIS A 401 -17.42 -41.24 6.24
C HIS A 401 -16.72 -40.13 5.46
N PHE A 402 -16.73 -38.89 5.97
CA PHE A 402 -16.10 -37.76 5.27
C PHE A 402 -14.60 -38.02 5.01
N ASP A 403 -13.88 -38.66 5.93
CA ASP A 403 -12.47 -39.01 5.75
C ASP A 403 -12.21 -39.92 4.54
N ASP A 404 -13.09 -40.91 4.33
CA ASP A 404 -12.94 -41.84 3.22
C ASP A 404 -13.24 -41.16 1.88
N ILE A 405 -14.16 -40.19 1.88
CA ILE A 405 -14.41 -39.34 0.71
C ILE A 405 -13.16 -38.50 0.42
N LEU A 406 -12.56 -37.86 1.43
CA LEU A 406 -11.38 -37.02 1.26
C LEU A 406 -10.18 -37.79 0.71
N LYS A 407 -9.93 -39.01 1.18
CA LYS A 407 -8.87 -39.89 0.66
C LYS A 407 -9.01 -40.15 -0.84
N LEU A 408 -10.23 -40.13 -1.37
CA LEU A 408 -10.48 -40.39 -2.79
C LEU A 408 -10.35 -39.15 -3.66
N ILE A 409 -10.72 -37.97 -3.16
CA ILE A 409 -10.93 -36.79 -4.01
C ILE A 409 -10.06 -35.59 -3.66
N TRP A 410 -9.51 -35.49 -2.46
CA TRP A 410 -8.78 -34.29 -2.02
C TRP A 410 -7.27 -34.51 -2.14
N LYS A 411 -6.58 -33.50 -2.66
CA LYS A 411 -5.11 -33.43 -2.65
C LYS A 411 -4.65 -32.09 -2.09
N THR A 412 -3.67 -32.12 -1.20
CA THR A 412 -3.02 -30.91 -0.72
C THR A 412 -2.09 -30.36 -1.80
N CYS A 413 -2.13 -29.04 -1.98
CA CYS A 413 -1.23 -28.32 -2.88
C CYS A 413 0.21 -28.36 -2.35
N LEU A 414 1.09 -29.13 -3.02
CA LEU A 414 2.52 -29.21 -2.66
C LEU A 414 3.24 -27.86 -2.74
N VAL A 415 2.80 -26.95 -3.62
CA VAL A 415 3.40 -25.61 -3.71
C VAL A 415 3.12 -24.80 -2.45
N HIS A 416 1.88 -24.84 -1.94
CA HIS A 416 1.52 -24.12 -0.72
C HIS A 416 2.13 -24.78 0.51
N PHE A 417 2.14 -26.11 0.58
CA PHE A 417 2.89 -26.85 1.60
C PHE A 417 4.36 -26.44 1.63
N ASN A 418 5.07 -26.54 0.50
CA ASN A 418 6.49 -26.18 0.42
C ASN A 418 6.74 -24.72 0.79
N ARG A 419 5.91 -23.78 0.31
CA ARG A 419 6.03 -22.36 0.68
C ARG A 419 5.89 -22.13 2.18
N GLY A 420 4.88 -22.74 2.80
CA GLY A 420 4.67 -22.66 4.25
C GLY A 420 5.87 -23.18 5.03
N VAL A 421 6.39 -24.35 4.65
CA VAL A 421 7.57 -24.94 5.29
C VAL A 421 8.83 -24.10 5.04
N PHE A 422 9.05 -23.61 3.81
CA PHE A 422 10.19 -22.73 3.50
C PHE A 422 10.14 -21.39 4.25
N GLY A 423 8.96 -20.91 4.63
CA GLY A 423 8.81 -19.75 5.51
C GLY A 423 9.41 -19.93 6.91
N LEU A 424 9.73 -21.17 7.30
CA LEU A 424 10.38 -21.49 8.56
C LEU A 424 11.91 -21.54 8.47
N ARG A 425 12.49 -21.43 7.26
CA ARG A 425 13.93 -21.62 7.03
C ARG A 425 14.84 -20.78 7.93
N ASP A 426 14.45 -19.55 8.24
CA ASP A 426 15.24 -18.65 9.09
C ASP A 426 15.04 -18.91 10.60
N ARG A 427 14.20 -19.90 10.96
CA ARG A 427 13.74 -20.17 12.34
C ARG A 427 13.98 -21.60 12.80
N VAL A 428 14.40 -22.49 11.90
CA VAL A 428 14.70 -23.90 12.20
C VAL A 428 16.03 -24.28 11.56
N THR A 429 16.64 -25.37 12.04
CA THR A 429 17.86 -25.88 11.40
C THR A 429 17.54 -26.51 10.04
N ASP A 430 18.54 -26.65 9.17
CA ASP A 430 18.35 -27.27 7.86
C ASP A 430 17.87 -28.74 8.00
N GLU A 431 18.29 -29.47 9.04
CA GLU A 431 17.84 -30.83 9.30
C GLU A 431 16.35 -30.88 9.64
N VAL A 432 15.88 -29.97 10.51
CA VAL A 432 14.45 -29.83 10.83
C VAL A 432 13.67 -29.42 9.59
N LEU A 433 14.18 -28.50 8.79
CA LEU A 433 13.53 -28.07 7.56
C LEU A 433 13.38 -29.23 6.56
N GLN A 434 14.41 -30.05 6.38
CA GLN A 434 14.34 -31.24 5.52
C GLN A 434 13.37 -32.29 6.06
N TYR A 435 13.36 -32.50 7.38
CA TYR A 435 12.39 -33.40 8.01
C TYR A 435 10.96 -32.91 7.81
N LEU A 436 10.70 -31.61 7.99
CA LEU A 436 9.39 -31.00 7.71
C LEU A 436 8.96 -31.19 6.24
N LEU A 437 9.88 -31.00 5.28
CA LEU A 437 9.63 -31.21 3.85
C LEU A 437 9.40 -32.68 3.47
N SER A 438 9.77 -33.64 4.34
CA SER A 438 9.61 -35.07 4.07
C SER A 438 8.17 -35.57 4.22
N PHE A 439 7.31 -34.82 4.93
CA PHE A 439 5.93 -35.21 5.24
C PHE A 439 5.12 -35.77 4.05
N PRO A 440 5.12 -35.14 2.86
CA PRO A 440 4.31 -35.63 1.73
C PRO A 440 4.76 -36.99 1.18
N TYR A 441 5.94 -37.46 1.60
CA TYR A 441 6.56 -38.70 1.14
C TYR A 441 6.52 -39.81 2.20
N LEU A 442 5.97 -39.53 3.39
CA LEU A 442 5.76 -40.56 4.41
C LEU A 442 4.68 -41.54 3.94
N THR A 443 4.93 -42.84 4.15
CA THR A 443 4.05 -43.90 3.61
C THR A 443 3.51 -44.84 4.68
N THR A 444 4.15 -44.90 5.85
CA THR A 444 3.72 -45.75 6.96
C THR A 444 2.98 -44.93 8.01
N SER A 445 2.05 -45.55 8.73
CA SER A 445 1.33 -44.89 9.82
C SER A 445 2.26 -44.55 11.00
N GLU A 446 3.32 -45.32 11.19
CA GLU A 446 4.34 -45.09 12.21
C GLU A 446 5.15 -43.82 11.91
N ASP A 447 5.70 -43.68 10.69
CA ASP A 447 6.44 -42.48 10.29
C ASP A 447 5.59 -41.20 10.41
N ILE A 448 4.30 -41.30 10.07
CA ILE A 448 3.35 -40.19 10.20
C ILE A 448 3.12 -39.84 11.67
N GLN A 449 2.97 -40.84 12.54
CA GLN A 449 2.80 -40.62 13.98
C GLN A 449 4.07 -40.03 14.62
N ASP A 450 5.24 -40.49 14.20
CA ASP A 450 6.53 -39.93 14.61
C ASP A 450 6.65 -38.46 14.19
N TYR A 451 6.24 -38.15 12.96
CA TYR A 451 6.18 -36.76 12.48
C TYR A 451 5.26 -35.88 13.33
N TYR A 452 4.07 -36.37 13.70
CA TYR A 452 3.16 -35.63 14.57
C TYR A 452 3.73 -35.42 15.97
N THR A 453 4.35 -36.47 16.51
CA THR A 453 5.01 -36.42 17.82
C THR A 453 6.15 -35.39 17.79
N PHE A 454 6.98 -35.43 16.75
CA PHE A 454 8.02 -34.43 16.49
C PHE A 454 7.45 -33.00 16.45
N CYS A 455 6.35 -32.77 15.73
CA CYS A 455 5.75 -31.44 15.64
C CYS A 455 5.21 -30.98 17.00
N ALA A 456 4.50 -31.84 17.72
CA ALA A 456 3.92 -31.54 19.03
C ALA A 456 4.97 -31.25 20.10
N GLU A 457 6.08 -31.99 20.07
CA GLU A 457 7.19 -31.87 21.03
C GLU A 457 8.23 -30.82 20.64
N SER A 458 8.11 -30.21 19.46
CA SER A 458 9.09 -29.24 18.95
C SER A 458 9.23 -28.03 19.88
N THR A 459 10.44 -27.56 20.15
CA THR A 459 10.64 -26.34 20.96
C THR A 459 10.30 -25.05 20.21
N ASN A 460 10.05 -25.11 18.90
CA ASN A 460 9.65 -23.96 18.09
C ASN A 460 8.12 -23.86 18.03
N PRO A 461 7.50 -22.80 18.58
CA PRO A 461 6.04 -22.64 18.60
C PRO A 461 5.40 -22.64 17.21
N LYS A 462 6.15 -22.27 16.15
CA LYS A 462 5.65 -22.27 14.76
C LYS A 462 5.67 -23.65 14.11
N VAL A 463 6.43 -24.59 14.70
CA VAL A 463 6.41 -26.02 14.37
C VAL A 463 5.34 -26.74 15.19
N GLN A 464 5.11 -26.34 16.45
CA GLN A 464 4.01 -26.86 17.31
C GLN A 464 2.61 -26.44 16.85
N GLY A 465 2.51 -25.31 16.15
CA GLY A 465 1.26 -24.79 15.62
C GLY A 465 1.50 -23.99 14.34
N SER A 466 1.38 -24.64 13.19
CA SER A 466 1.61 -24.00 11.89
C SER A 466 0.34 -23.34 11.34
N HIS A 467 -0.32 -22.46 12.10
CA HIS A 467 -1.40 -21.63 11.53
C HIS A 467 -1.41 -20.21 12.11
N ALA A 468 -0.36 -19.44 11.81
CA ALA A 468 -0.43 -17.98 11.81
C ALA A 468 0.83 -17.41 11.15
N GLN A 469 0.74 -17.04 9.87
CA GLN A 469 1.35 -15.84 9.27
C GLN A 469 1.36 -15.97 7.74
N ASP A 470 0.49 -15.20 7.09
CA ASP A 470 0.76 -14.63 5.78
C ASP A 470 -0.07 -13.36 5.63
N ASN A 471 0.55 -12.20 5.88
CA ASN A 471 0.03 -10.90 5.45
C ASN A 471 1.17 -9.87 5.49
N GLN A 472 2.13 -10.00 4.58
CA GLN A 472 2.95 -8.87 4.18
C GLN A 472 3.11 -8.83 2.65
N ILE A 473 2.70 -7.68 2.10
CA ILE A 473 3.03 -7.14 0.78
C ILE A 473 2.14 -7.65 -0.38
N LYS A 474 1.03 -6.94 -0.60
CA LYS A 474 0.83 -6.00 -1.72
C LYS A 474 -0.46 -5.21 -1.48
N PRO A 475 -0.49 -3.88 -1.74
CA PRO A 475 -1.72 -3.12 -1.61
C PRO A 475 -2.62 -3.44 -2.80
N THR A 476 -3.78 -4.03 -2.53
CA THR A 476 -5.00 -3.74 -3.27
C THR A 476 -6.13 -3.68 -2.26
N SER A 477 -6.39 -2.48 -1.77
CA SER A 477 -7.43 -2.18 -0.78
C SER A 477 -8.68 -1.66 -1.50
N CYS A 478 -9.29 -2.52 -2.32
CA CYS A 478 -10.50 -2.16 -3.06
C CYS A 478 -11.74 -2.46 -2.20
N PRO A 479 -12.79 -1.62 -2.23
CA PRO A 479 -14.10 -1.98 -1.70
C PRO A 479 -14.65 -3.27 -2.34
N LEU A 480 -15.49 -4.00 -1.61
CA LEU A 480 -15.94 -5.35 -2.00
C LEU A 480 -16.59 -5.41 -3.38
N LEU A 481 -17.56 -4.53 -3.64
CA LEU A 481 -18.26 -4.49 -4.93
C LEU A 481 -17.29 -4.10 -6.08
N GLU A 482 -16.38 -3.16 -5.84
CA GLU A 482 -15.39 -2.76 -6.84
C GLU A 482 -14.47 -3.94 -7.20
N ALA A 483 -14.02 -4.71 -6.20
CA ALA A 483 -13.22 -5.90 -6.42
C ALA A 483 -13.97 -6.97 -7.24
N ILE A 484 -15.26 -7.17 -6.97
CA ILE A 484 -16.12 -8.10 -7.72
C ILE A 484 -16.28 -7.66 -9.18
N LEU A 485 -16.49 -6.36 -9.43
CA LEU A 485 -16.65 -5.84 -10.80
C LEU A 485 -15.33 -5.89 -11.58
N LEU A 486 -14.20 -5.58 -10.96
CA LEU A 486 -12.87 -5.76 -11.57
C LEU A 486 -12.60 -7.23 -11.92
N ALA A 487 -13.00 -8.15 -11.05
CA ALA A 487 -12.93 -9.57 -11.31
C ALA A 487 -13.83 -10.00 -12.48
N LYS A 488 -15.06 -9.48 -12.58
CA LYS A 488 -15.99 -9.72 -13.71
C LYS A 488 -15.32 -9.38 -15.04
N ASP A 489 -14.70 -8.21 -15.13
CA ASP A 489 -14.01 -7.75 -16.34
C ASP A 489 -12.81 -8.62 -16.70
N LEU A 490 -12.01 -9.00 -15.71
CA LEU A 490 -10.83 -9.85 -15.90
C LEU A 490 -11.22 -11.28 -16.36
N ASP A 491 -12.27 -11.83 -15.78
CA ASP A 491 -12.76 -13.17 -16.13
C ASP A 491 -13.41 -13.15 -17.52
N ALA A 492 -14.13 -12.07 -17.89
CA ALA A 492 -14.66 -11.88 -19.24
C ALA A 492 -13.57 -11.71 -20.32
N GLN A 493 -12.44 -11.05 -19.99
CA GLN A 493 -11.27 -11.01 -20.86
C GLN A 493 -10.64 -12.40 -21.00
N THR A 494 -10.56 -13.15 -19.90
CA THR A 494 -10.02 -14.51 -19.90
C THR A 494 -10.86 -15.45 -20.77
N ALA A 495 -12.20 -15.36 -20.67
CA ALA A 495 -13.13 -16.09 -21.53
C ALA A 495 -12.88 -15.83 -23.01
N ARG A 496 -12.83 -14.55 -23.42
CA ARG A 496 -12.56 -14.16 -24.81
C ARG A 496 -11.22 -14.71 -25.32
N ILE A 497 -10.16 -14.59 -24.53
CA ILE A 497 -8.84 -15.11 -24.90
C ILE A 497 -8.89 -16.64 -25.09
N ILE A 498 -9.59 -17.37 -24.22
CA ILE A 498 -9.69 -18.84 -24.34
C ILE A 498 -10.51 -19.22 -25.57
N GLU A 499 -11.62 -18.54 -25.85
CA GLU A 499 -12.42 -18.74 -27.05
C GLU A 499 -11.57 -18.52 -28.31
N GLU A 500 -10.78 -17.45 -28.36
CA GLU A 500 -9.86 -17.16 -29.46
C GLU A 500 -8.76 -18.24 -29.61
N MET A 501 -8.18 -18.71 -28.51
CA MET A 501 -7.18 -19.79 -28.54
C MET A 501 -7.77 -21.10 -29.08
N VAL A 502 -8.97 -21.46 -28.64
CA VAL A 502 -9.65 -22.67 -29.08
C VAL A 502 -10.03 -22.57 -30.55
N ALA A 503 -10.55 -21.41 -30.99
CA ALA A 503 -10.95 -21.20 -32.38
C ALA A 503 -9.76 -21.14 -33.34
N SER A 504 -8.66 -20.49 -32.94
CA SER A 504 -7.47 -20.33 -33.79
C SER A 504 -6.49 -21.51 -33.72
N GLY A 505 -6.54 -22.31 -32.66
CA GLY A 505 -5.52 -23.31 -32.33
C GLY A 505 -4.18 -22.68 -31.90
N VAL A 506 -4.11 -21.36 -31.74
CA VAL A 506 -2.89 -20.63 -31.37
C VAL A 506 -2.91 -20.33 -29.88
N LEU A 507 -1.97 -20.92 -29.15
CA LEU A 507 -1.80 -20.68 -27.71
C LEU A 507 -1.28 -19.26 -27.44
N GLU A 508 -1.62 -18.68 -26.29
CA GLU A 508 -0.95 -17.44 -25.84
C GLU A 508 0.53 -17.70 -25.82
N ASN A 509 1.30 -16.74 -26.32
CA ASN A 509 2.70 -16.69 -25.97
C ASN A 509 2.80 -16.42 -24.46
N PRO A 510 3.31 -17.36 -23.64
CA PRO A 510 3.38 -17.16 -22.19
C PRO A 510 4.26 -15.96 -21.82
N ASN A 511 5.21 -15.60 -22.68
CA ASN A 511 6.09 -14.43 -22.53
C ASN A 511 5.42 -13.11 -22.91
N ASN A 512 4.20 -13.15 -23.45
CA ASN A 512 3.41 -11.97 -23.83
C ASN A 512 2.02 -11.95 -23.18
N SER A 513 1.79 -12.79 -22.17
CA SER A 513 0.52 -12.84 -21.44
C SER A 513 0.24 -11.53 -20.71
N LEU A 514 -1.01 -11.23 -20.38
CA LEU A 514 -1.38 -10.06 -19.56
C LEU A 514 -0.57 -10.00 -18.26
N GLN A 515 -0.43 -11.13 -17.56
CA GLN A 515 0.41 -11.23 -16.36
C GLN A 515 1.90 -10.96 -16.65
N ALA A 516 2.44 -11.52 -17.74
CA ALA A 516 3.82 -11.25 -18.15
C ALA A 516 4.02 -9.77 -18.52
N ARG A 517 3.06 -9.15 -19.23
CA ARG A 517 3.08 -7.73 -19.59
C ARG A 517 3.01 -6.85 -18.35
N PHE A 518 2.16 -7.16 -17.37
CA PHE A 518 2.11 -6.43 -16.10
C PHE A 518 3.40 -6.59 -15.31
N LYS A 519 3.93 -7.81 -15.21
CA LYS A 519 5.21 -8.09 -14.55
C LYS A 519 6.38 -7.37 -15.24
N LEU A 520 6.44 -7.41 -16.57
CA LEU A 520 7.45 -6.73 -17.38
C LEU A 520 7.31 -5.21 -17.31
N LYS A 521 6.08 -4.66 -17.30
CA LYS A 521 5.84 -3.22 -17.13
C LYS A 521 6.32 -2.76 -15.75
N ALA A 522 5.99 -3.49 -14.69
CA ALA A 522 6.48 -3.22 -13.33
C ALA A 522 8.01 -3.32 -13.25
N GLN A 523 8.61 -4.35 -13.84
CA GLN A 523 10.08 -4.49 -13.90
C GLN A 523 10.75 -3.39 -14.73
N ARG A 524 10.16 -2.99 -15.86
CA ARG A 524 10.66 -1.87 -16.68
C ARG A 524 10.57 -0.55 -15.93
N GLN A 525 9.49 -0.31 -15.20
CA GLN A 525 9.33 0.87 -14.34
C GLN A 525 10.39 0.88 -13.23
N ALA A 526 10.59 -0.24 -12.54
CA ALA A 526 11.63 -0.37 -11.52
C ALA A 526 13.04 -0.15 -12.10
N ARG A 527 13.36 -0.73 -13.26
CA ARG A 527 14.65 -0.52 -13.95
C ARG A 527 14.82 0.90 -14.47
N ALA A 528 13.75 1.54 -14.96
CA ALA A 528 13.79 2.93 -15.41
C ALA A 528 14.03 3.88 -14.22
N GLN A 529 13.40 3.63 -13.08
CA GLN A 529 13.67 4.35 -11.84
C GLN A 529 15.11 4.14 -11.38
N GLU A 530 15.62 2.91 -11.40
CA GLU A 530 17.00 2.63 -11.00
C GLU A 530 18.02 3.27 -11.96
N LYS A 531 17.79 3.22 -13.28
CA LYS A 531 18.65 3.87 -14.27
C LYS A 531 18.62 5.40 -14.17
N ARG A 532 17.49 5.99 -13.78
CA ARG A 532 17.42 7.42 -13.44
C ARG A 532 18.26 7.72 -12.20
N ARG A 533 18.18 6.89 -11.16
CA ARG A 533 18.99 7.04 -9.95
C ARG A 533 20.48 6.94 -10.22
N THR A 534 20.93 6.00 -11.05
CA THR A 534 22.36 5.86 -11.40
C THR A 534 22.84 6.99 -12.30
N SER A 535 22.05 7.39 -13.32
CA SER A 535 22.37 8.54 -14.18
C SER A 535 22.45 9.84 -13.38
N ASP A 536 21.53 10.06 -12.43
CA ASP A 536 21.54 11.24 -11.57
C ASP A 536 22.73 11.20 -10.61
N ALA A 537 23.08 10.02 -10.08
CA ALA A 537 24.27 9.84 -9.25
C ALA A 537 25.55 10.18 -10.03
N GLU A 538 25.76 9.62 -11.23
CA GLU A 538 26.93 9.90 -12.07
C GLU A 538 27.06 11.39 -12.43
N LEU A 539 25.93 12.05 -12.71
CA LEU A 539 25.90 13.48 -13.04
C LEU A 539 26.23 14.37 -11.82
N ILE A 540 25.86 13.92 -10.62
CA ILE A 540 26.21 14.58 -9.35
C ILE A 540 27.70 14.38 -9.06
N THR A 541 28.23 13.16 -9.19
CA THR A 541 29.66 12.88 -8.96
C THR A 541 30.55 13.67 -9.93
N GLY A 542 30.17 13.75 -11.22
CA GLY A 542 30.90 14.55 -12.21
C GLY A 542 30.82 16.07 -12.00
N LYS A 543 29.81 16.58 -11.30
CA LYS A 543 29.75 17.99 -10.86
C LYS A 543 30.60 18.23 -9.63
N GLU A 544 30.63 17.29 -8.69
CA GLU A 544 31.46 17.37 -7.48
C GLU A 544 32.96 17.30 -7.81
N SER A 545 33.39 16.43 -8.73
CA SER A 545 34.77 16.37 -9.20
C SER A 545 35.23 17.70 -9.82
N ARG A 546 34.41 18.32 -10.69
CA ARG A 546 34.73 19.63 -11.28
C ARG A 546 34.81 20.77 -10.25
N ASN A 547 33.98 20.72 -9.22
CA ASN A 547 33.98 21.72 -8.16
C ASN A 547 35.21 21.56 -7.24
N LEU A 548 35.59 20.32 -6.91
CA LEU A 548 36.82 20.00 -6.18
C LEU A 548 38.07 20.47 -6.94
N GLU A 549 38.11 20.23 -8.25
CA GLU A 549 39.23 20.65 -9.10
C GLU A 549 39.34 22.19 -9.16
N SER A 550 38.21 22.89 -9.20
CA SER A 550 38.17 24.37 -9.16
C SER A 550 38.65 24.91 -7.81
N LYS A 551 38.28 24.27 -6.70
CA LYS A 551 38.74 24.65 -5.36
C LYS A 551 40.23 24.39 -5.17
N MET A 552 40.75 23.27 -5.66
CA MET A 552 42.18 22.98 -5.61
C MET A 552 43.00 24.06 -6.33
N LYS A 553 42.56 24.48 -7.52
CA LYS A 553 43.21 25.58 -8.25
C LYS A 553 43.18 26.90 -7.47
N ALA A 554 42.06 27.24 -6.85
CA ALA A 554 41.93 28.45 -6.03
C ALA A 554 42.84 28.42 -4.80
N THR A 555 42.91 27.30 -4.08
CA THR A 555 43.80 27.14 -2.92
C THR A 555 45.27 27.17 -3.32
N GLN A 556 45.61 26.62 -4.48
CA GLN A 556 46.98 26.67 -4.99
C GLN A 556 47.39 28.13 -5.29
N GLN A 557 46.51 28.90 -5.89
CA GLN A 557 46.70 30.34 -6.14
C GLN A 557 46.86 31.13 -4.84
N GLU A 558 45.99 30.89 -3.84
CA GLU A 558 46.05 31.54 -2.53
C GLU A 558 47.36 31.22 -1.79
N SER A 559 47.84 29.99 -1.90
CA SER A 559 49.13 29.59 -1.32
C SER A 559 50.32 30.31 -1.98
N GLU A 560 50.24 30.57 -3.28
CA GLU A 560 51.27 31.33 -4.01
C GLU A 560 51.26 32.80 -3.59
N ASP A 561 50.08 33.39 -3.41
CA ASP A 561 49.95 34.79 -2.99
C ASP A 561 50.38 35.00 -1.54
N LEU A 562 50.05 34.07 -0.64
CA LEU A 562 50.57 34.07 0.73
C LEU A 562 52.10 33.93 0.77
N ARG A 563 52.68 33.08 -0.09
CA ARG A 563 54.15 32.98 -0.22
C ARG A 563 54.78 34.29 -0.66
N LYS A 564 54.18 35.01 -1.62
CA LYS A 564 54.63 36.35 -2.03
C LYS A 564 54.51 37.35 -0.88
N GLN A 565 53.43 37.28 -0.11
CA GLN A 565 53.17 38.19 1.01
C GLN A 565 54.13 37.97 2.18
N ILE A 566 54.44 36.71 2.50
CA ILE A 566 55.47 36.35 3.49
C ILE A 566 56.85 36.85 3.02
N ALA A 567 57.18 36.71 1.74
CA ALA A 567 58.44 37.22 1.19
C ALA A 567 58.56 38.75 1.32
N LEU A 568 57.46 39.48 1.11
CA LEU A 568 57.39 40.94 1.29
C LEU A 568 57.51 41.35 2.76
N LEU A 569 56.84 40.65 3.68
CA LEU A 569 56.94 40.91 5.13
C LEU A 569 58.34 40.59 5.69
N THR A 570 59.00 39.58 5.13
CA THR A 570 60.38 39.22 5.50
C THR A 570 61.38 40.27 5.01
N GLN A 571 61.09 41.00 3.91
CA GLN A 571 61.91 42.14 3.47
C GLN A 571 61.62 43.43 4.26
N ALA A 572 60.42 43.59 4.81
CA ALA A 572 60.03 44.76 5.62
C ALA A 572 60.48 44.66 7.10
N SER A 573 60.72 43.44 7.59
CA SER A 573 61.14 43.18 8.97
C SER A 573 62.67 43.15 9.05
N GLY A 574 63.28 44.31 9.30
CA GLY A 574 64.71 44.40 9.58
C GLY A 574 65.13 43.50 10.75
N SER A 575 66.05 42.58 10.46
CA SER A 575 67.11 42.04 11.32
C SER A 575 66.77 41.82 12.81
N ILE A 576 66.32 40.62 13.15
CA ILE A 576 66.51 40.04 14.49
C ILE A 576 67.44 38.82 14.34
N PRO A 577 68.57 38.75 15.06
CA PRO A 577 69.52 37.64 14.93
C PRO A 577 68.97 36.37 15.59
N PRO A 578 69.38 35.17 15.11
CA PRO A 578 68.83 33.90 15.55
C PRO A 578 69.35 33.53 16.94
N SER A 579 68.43 33.33 17.90
CA SER A 579 68.72 32.61 19.13
C SER A 579 68.74 31.10 18.87
N THR A 580 69.85 30.51 19.27
CA THR A 580 70.31 29.12 19.24
C THR A 580 69.22 28.05 19.45
N PRO A 581 69.22 26.94 18.68
CA PRO A 581 68.24 25.87 18.81
C PRO A 581 68.53 24.97 20.03
N GLN A 582 67.55 24.82 20.92
CA GLN A 582 67.55 23.76 21.92
C GLN A 582 67.15 22.41 21.27
N ARG A 583 67.97 21.41 21.57
CA ARG A 583 67.85 19.99 21.26
C ARG A 583 66.46 19.40 21.59
N PRO A 584 65.85 18.60 20.71
CA PRO A 584 64.77 17.71 21.11
C PRO A 584 65.33 16.46 21.81
N LEU A 585 64.78 16.15 22.98
CA LEU A 585 64.95 14.87 23.67
C LEU A 585 64.07 13.78 23.06
N PRO A 586 64.43 12.49 23.24
CA PRO A 586 64.08 11.43 22.30
C PRO A 586 62.72 10.78 22.55
N VAL A 587 62.23 10.22 21.45
CA VAL A 587 61.12 9.28 21.29
C VAL A 587 61.17 8.15 22.33
N ALA A 588 60.06 7.99 23.07
CA ALA A 588 59.75 6.75 23.77
C ALA A 588 58.65 6.00 23.00
N SER A 589 59.07 4.92 22.36
CA SER A 589 58.24 3.86 21.81
C SER A 589 57.42 3.17 22.90
N SER A 590 56.11 3.05 22.71
CA SER A 590 55.33 2.01 23.38
C SER A 590 54.38 1.36 22.39
N SER A 591 54.82 0.21 21.90
CA SER A 591 54.01 -0.81 21.25
C SER A 591 53.10 -1.45 22.30
N ARG A 592 51.78 -1.42 22.10
CA ARG A 592 50.89 -2.45 22.66
C ARG A 592 49.87 -2.91 21.63
N LEU A 593 49.91 -4.22 21.46
CA LEU A 593 49.06 -5.09 20.67
C LEU A 593 47.63 -5.12 21.23
N LEU A 594 46.64 -5.05 20.33
CA LEU A 594 45.33 -5.79 20.26
C LEU A 594 44.40 -5.75 21.50
N PRO A 595 43.06 -6.00 21.40
CA PRO A 595 42.36 -6.74 20.33
C PRO A 595 41.06 -6.11 19.80
N SER A 596 40.59 -6.67 18.68
CA SER A 596 39.24 -6.52 18.13
C SER A 596 38.16 -7.07 19.08
N PRO A 597 36.94 -6.50 19.07
CA PRO A 597 35.71 -7.24 19.33
C PRO A 597 34.79 -7.14 18.09
N SER A 598 34.58 -8.24 17.37
CA SER A 598 33.44 -9.16 17.54
C SER A 598 32.08 -8.48 17.31
N ASN A 599 31.53 -8.71 16.11
CA ASN A 599 30.12 -8.54 15.79
C ASN A 599 29.29 -9.43 16.72
N SER A 600 28.48 -8.84 17.59
CA SER A 600 27.38 -9.53 18.27
C SER A 600 26.06 -8.91 17.84
N ILE A 601 25.30 -9.74 17.12
CA ILE A 601 23.88 -9.65 16.87
C ILE A 601 23.14 -9.73 18.21
N ILE A 602 22.28 -8.76 18.52
CA ILE A 602 21.19 -8.84 19.51
C ILE A 602 20.00 -8.11 18.85
N ASP A 603 19.02 -8.85 18.36
CA ASP A 603 17.80 -9.28 19.07
C ASP A 603 16.82 -8.11 19.28
N VAL A 604 15.79 -8.07 18.43
CA VAL A 604 14.69 -7.11 18.49
C VAL A 604 13.41 -7.92 18.60
N ASP A 605 13.10 -8.33 19.82
CA ASP A 605 11.78 -8.76 20.22
C ASP A 605 11.15 -7.73 21.17
N ALA A 606 9.82 -7.68 21.09
CA ALA A 606 8.90 -6.92 21.94
C ALA A 606 8.80 -5.40 21.58
N LEU A 607 7.65 -4.80 21.26
CA LEU A 607 6.29 -5.05 21.72
C LEU A 607 5.27 -4.49 20.71
N SER A 608 4.31 -5.36 20.38
CA SER A 608 2.98 -5.06 19.85
C SER A 608 2.08 -4.58 20.98
N ASP A 609 1.32 -3.51 20.75
CA ASP A 609 0.08 -3.23 21.48
C ASP A 609 -0.90 -2.54 20.51
N SER A 610 -1.96 -3.27 20.14
CA SER A 610 -3.30 -2.71 19.92
C SER A 610 -4.31 -3.85 19.78
N ASP A 611 -5.01 -4.13 20.87
CA ASP A 611 -6.43 -4.48 21.00
C ASP A 611 -7.15 -4.97 19.72
N ASP A 612 -7.09 -6.28 19.50
CA ASP A 612 -8.02 -7.04 18.65
C ASP A 612 -8.36 -8.34 19.39
N ASP A 613 -9.28 -8.26 20.37
CA ASP A 613 -9.84 -9.42 21.05
C ASP A 613 -10.77 -10.19 20.10
N PHE A 614 -10.16 -11.01 19.25
CA PHE A 614 -10.81 -12.15 18.61
C PHE A 614 -10.32 -13.40 19.33
N ASP A 615 -11.22 -14.07 20.07
CA ASP A 615 -10.92 -15.32 20.76
C ASP A 615 -10.78 -16.48 19.76
N TYR A 616 -9.64 -16.50 19.05
CA TYR A 616 -9.22 -17.58 18.16
C TYR A 616 -9.07 -18.90 18.92
N ALA A 617 -8.80 -18.85 20.24
CA ALA A 617 -8.56 -20.04 21.05
C ALA A 617 -9.84 -20.88 21.25
N ALA A 618 -11.03 -20.27 21.21
CA ALA A 618 -12.30 -20.98 21.28
C ALA A 618 -12.64 -21.74 19.98
N ALA A 619 -12.28 -21.19 18.81
CA ALA A 619 -12.51 -21.84 17.50
C ALA A 619 -11.48 -22.95 17.19
N LEU A 620 -10.27 -22.84 17.74
CA LEU A 620 -9.17 -23.80 17.54
C LEU A 620 -9.19 -25.02 18.48
N LYS A 621 -10.04 -25.01 19.52
CA LYS A 621 -10.16 -26.12 20.49
C LYS A 621 -11.07 -27.27 20.04
N SER A 622 -11.69 -27.20 18.85
CA SER A 622 -12.32 -28.40 18.28
C SER A 622 -11.24 -29.29 17.68
N ASP A 623 -10.61 -30.10 18.54
CA ASP A 623 -9.74 -31.20 18.12
C ASP A 623 -10.58 -32.27 17.42
N VAL A 624 -10.81 -32.08 16.12
CA VAL A 624 -11.63 -32.95 15.26
C VAL A 624 -10.85 -34.21 14.83
N MET A 625 -9.54 -34.27 15.07
CA MET A 625 -8.70 -35.42 14.71
C MET A 625 -8.68 -36.49 15.81
N SER A 626 -8.80 -36.11 17.09
CA SER A 626 -8.85 -37.05 18.21
C SER A 626 -9.97 -38.11 18.15
N PRO A 627 -11.22 -37.79 17.72
CA PRO A 627 -12.28 -38.79 17.53
C PRO A 627 -12.02 -39.75 16.35
N ILE A 628 -11.38 -39.26 15.27
CA ILE A 628 -11.04 -40.04 14.07
C ILE A 628 -10.02 -41.12 14.43
N PHE A 629 -9.00 -40.77 15.23
CA PHE A 629 -7.99 -41.71 15.67
C PHE A 629 -8.46 -42.66 16.78
N LYS A 630 -9.35 -42.23 17.69
CA LYS A 630 -10.01 -43.14 18.65
C LYS A 630 -10.88 -44.20 17.97
N LYS A 631 -11.45 -43.88 16.80
CA LYS A 631 -12.21 -44.84 16.00
C LYS A 631 -11.30 -45.80 15.24
N MET A 632 -10.22 -45.29 14.61
CA MET A 632 -9.21 -46.14 13.97
C MET A 632 -8.51 -47.09 14.97
N ALA A 633 -8.23 -46.64 16.19
CA ALA A 633 -7.65 -47.49 17.23
C ALA A 633 -8.60 -48.59 17.74
N ARG A 634 -9.93 -48.39 17.66
CA ARG A 634 -10.93 -49.42 17.99
C ARG A 634 -11.15 -50.40 16.84
N ASP A 635 -11.19 -49.90 15.61
CA ASP A 635 -11.50 -50.72 14.43
C ASP A 635 -10.30 -51.61 14.02
N TYR A 636 -9.09 -51.33 14.53
CA TYR A 636 -7.87 -52.14 14.36
C TYR A 636 -7.49 -52.99 15.59
N ALA A 637 -8.27 -52.97 16.68
CA ALA A 637 -8.11 -53.92 17.76
C ALA A 637 -8.64 -55.29 17.31
N MET A 638 -7.74 -56.18 16.90
CA MET A 638 -8.04 -57.56 16.54
C MET A 638 -8.85 -58.27 17.66
N PRO A 639 -9.88 -59.07 17.33
CA PRO A 639 -10.57 -59.88 18.32
C PRO A 639 -9.70 -61.09 18.72
N GLY A 640 -9.38 -61.16 20.01
CA GLY A 640 -9.10 -62.39 20.75
C GLY A 640 -7.71 -63.03 20.56
N VAL A 641 -6.87 -62.88 21.58
CA VAL A 641 -6.08 -64.01 22.08
C VAL A 641 -6.45 -64.14 23.55
N ASP A 642 -7.30 -65.13 23.84
CA ASP A 642 -7.40 -65.71 25.17
C ASP A 642 -6.03 -66.27 25.51
N ASP A 643 -5.41 -65.76 26.58
CA ASP A 643 -4.30 -66.45 27.24
C ASP A 643 -4.71 -66.71 28.68
N GLU A 644 -5.19 -67.93 28.89
CA GLU A 644 -5.14 -68.61 30.17
C GLU A 644 -3.66 -68.73 30.60
N SER A 645 -3.25 -68.06 31.68
CA SER A 645 -2.33 -68.64 32.69
C SER A 645 -2.03 -67.67 33.83
N ASN A 646 -2.47 -68.09 35.02
CA ASN A 646 -2.21 -67.59 36.39
C ASN A 646 -2.83 -66.26 36.83
#